data_AF-A0A4S4DJW5-F1
#
_entry.id   AF-A0A4S4DJW5-F1
#
_cell.length_a   1.000
_cell.length_b   1.000
_cell.length_c   1.000
_cell.angle_alpha   90.00
_cell.angle_beta   90.00
_cell.angle_gamma   90.00
#
_symmetry.space_group_name_H-M   'P 1'
#
loop_
_entity.id
_entity.type
_entity.pdbx_description
1 polymer ?
#
loop_
_entity_poly.entity_id
_entity_poly.type
_entity_poly.pdbx_seq_one_letter_code
_entity_poly.pdbx_strand_id
1 'polypeptide(L)'
;MVGGEEGGWGGGFTMNLLGGDWEWWEVRKVAGEVTGGGGKGRVREKAFVRIAPAISGVADRSTAHSLFKALAGDEQGISFNTWSTYMDELLKVHEGRKLYEFEEGPQHSSERILCLGSSRKRPVLKWENNNAWPGKLTLTDKALYFEGVGLGGQKGAVRLDLTKHGTMVEKTRVGPLGFDLFDSAVSVSAGAESKTWVLEFIDLGGEMRRDVWYAFISEIIALYKFIREFGPADGDQSVYNVYGSHKGKVRATTYAINSIARLQALQFMRKTLEDPIKLVQFSYLQSAPYGDVVCQTLAVNCWGGQLVTKFTEGGYVNSNEVSESSNHVFDIDGSLYLRKWMRSPSWASSASVAFWKNASVRRGVVLSKNLVVAGMTLVEKAAITCREKHSEVEKTQATIYAAMLEGIPSNIDLFKELVLPLTITAKSIDKLRRWEEPHLTAAFLAFSYAIIFRNLLSFVFPMTLMMLAAGMLLLKGLREQGRLGRYFGRVTIHDQPQSNTIQKIMAVKEAMREVEKYLQNLNVSLLKIRTILLAGQPQASWLITELVRSLITTEVALVLLMSSAILLVVPFKFILAFLVFDIFTGELEFRRQMVMRFMTLLKERWDAVPAAPVVVLPYEGDETRTLSQTREINDIAKPHSIQSNSKS
;
A
#
# COMPACT_ATOMS: atom_id res chain seq x y z
N MET A 1 -53.04 -3.02 54.07
CA MET A 1 -53.77 -2.66 52.83
C MET A 1 -52.76 -2.04 51.89
N VAL A 2 -52.47 -2.75 50.78
CA VAL A 2 -51.92 -2.31 49.47
C VAL A 2 -50.55 -1.58 49.50
N GLY A 3 -49.47 -1.94 48.79
CA GLY A 3 -49.21 -2.82 47.64
C GLY A 3 -48.36 -2.08 46.58
N GLY A 4 -47.28 -2.70 46.05
CA GLY A 4 -46.46 -2.29 44.87
C GLY A 4 -44.99 -1.96 45.20
N GLU A 5 -43.94 -2.72 44.85
CA GLU A 5 -43.37 -3.06 43.51
C GLU A 5 -43.24 -1.83 42.60
N GLU A 6 -42.18 -1.53 41.83
CA GLU A 6 -40.86 -2.09 41.49
C GLU A 6 -40.19 -1.01 40.60
N GLY A 7 -38.87 -1.10 40.34
CA GLY A 7 -38.30 -0.62 39.07
C GLY A 7 -37.28 0.52 39.13
N GLY A 8 -36.00 0.16 39.20
CA GLY A 8 -34.90 1.07 38.93
C GLY A 8 -34.63 1.24 37.43
N TRP A 9 -34.23 2.44 37.01
CA TRP A 9 -33.49 2.70 35.77
C TRP A 9 -32.47 3.82 36.01
N GLY A 10 -31.23 3.43 36.30
CA GLY A 10 -30.07 4.32 36.29
C GLY A 10 -29.62 4.58 34.85
N GLY A 11 -30.32 5.47 34.15
CA GLY A 11 -29.97 5.95 32.81
C GLY A 11 -29.05 7.18 32.86
N GLY A 12 -27.78 6.98 33.20
CA GLY A 12 -26.76 8.04 33.13
C GLY A 12 -26.25 8.29 31.71
N PHE A 13 -27.04 8.99 30.88
CA PHE A 13 -26.59 9.57 29.62
C PHE A 13 -26.18 11.03 29.89
N THR A 14 -24.89 11.28 30.10
CA THR A 14 -24.37 12.65 30.25
C THR A 14 -24.37 13.34 28.89
N MET A 15 -25.39 14.17 28.70
CA MET A 15 -25.55 15.13 27.63
C MET A 15 -24.71 16.37 27.96
N ASN A 16 -23.47 16.44 27.48
CA ASN A 16 -22.67 17.67 27.48
C ASN A 16 -22.66 18.25 26.05
N LEU A 17 -23.82 18.71 25.63
CA LEU A 17 -23.99 19.70 24.57
C LEU A 17 -24.46 20.95 25.29
N LEU A 18 -23.53 21.77 25.81
CA LEU A 18 -23.68 23.18 26.16
C LEU A 18 -22.41 23.67 26.87
N GLY A 19 -21.64 24.48 26.16
CA GLY A 19 -20.48 25.24 26.67
C GLY A 19 -19.98 26.23 25.62
N GLY A 20 -20.88 26.74 24.76
CA GLY A 20 -20.55 27.38 23.49
C GLY A 20 -19.99 28.80 23.60
N ASP A 21 -20.30 29.54 24.66
CA ASP A 21 -19.81 30.93 24.78
C ASP A 21 -18.52 31.03 25.62
N TRP A 22 -18.43 30.33 26.75
CA TRP A 22 -17.33 30.50 27.71
C TRP A 22 -15.96 30.03 27.17
N GLU A 23 -15.89 28.98 26.35
CA GLU A 23 -14.62 28.49 25.80
C GLU A 23 -14.10 29.36 24.64
N TRP A 24 -14.98 30.00 23.87
CA TRP A 24 -14.59 30.83 22.73
C TRP A 24 -14.10 32.22 23.13
N TRP A 25 -14.57 32.79 24.24
CA TRP A 25 -14.01 34.01 24.81
C TRP A 25 -12.53 33.84 25.18
N GLU A 26 -12.15 32.69 25.75
CA GLU A 26 -10.76 32.37 26.07
C GLU A 26 -9.92 32.09 24.82
N VAL A 27 -10.47 31.44 23.78
CA VAL A 27 -9.80 31.29 22.48
C VAL A 27 -9.56 32.65 21.81
N ARG A 28 -10.50 33.60 21.92
CA ARG A 28 -10.34 34.97 21.42
C ARG A 28 -9.29 35.75 22.21
N LYS A 29 -9.22 35.55 23.53
CA LYS A 29 -8.24 36.18 24.42
C LYS A 29 -6.82 35.66 24.13
N VAL A 30 -6.66 34.34 24.01
CA VAL A 30 -5.39 33.67 23.66
C VAL A 30 -4.94 33.98 22.23
N ALA A 31 -5.87 34.10 21.28
CA ALA A 31 -5.55 34.53 19.92
C ALA A 31 -5.26 36.04 19.84
N GLY A 32 -5.92 36.86 20.66
CA GLY A 32 -5.75 38.31 20.73
C GLY A 32 -4.43 38.74 21.37
N GLU A 33 -3.92 38.02 22.36
CA GLU A 33 -2.60 38.30 22.96
C GLU A 33 -1.42 37.94 22.02
N VAL A 34 -1.62 37.02 21.07
CA VAL A 34 -0.60 36.63 20.09
C VAL A 34 -0.54 37.59 18.89
N THR A 35 -1.55 38.42 18.69
CA THR A 35 -1.57 39.44 17.62
C THR A 35 -1.85 40.81 18.20
N GLY A 36 -0.80 41.53 18.59
CA GLY A 36 -0.89 42.98 18.72
C GLY A 36 -1.25 43.59 17.36
N GLY A 37 -2.51 44.02 17.20
CA GLY A 37 -2.98 44.76 16.03
C GLY A 37 -4.35 44.29 15.55
N GLY A 38 -5.31 45.22 15.50
CA GLY A 38 -6.74 44.97 15.23
C GLY A 38 -7.05 44.57 13.78
N GLY A 39 -6.70 43.35 13.39
CA GLY A 39 -7.22 42.68 12.20
C GLY A 39 -8.35 41.70 12.58
N LYS A 40 -9.32 41.48 11.69
CA LYS A 40 -10.33 40.42 11.84
C LYS A 40 -9.62 39.07 12.09
N GLY A 41 -9.60 38.61 13.34
CA GLY A 41 -8.84 37.43 13.76
C GLY A 41 -9.26 36.18 12.98
N ARG A 42 -8.34 35.61 12.20
CA ARG A 42 -8.51 34.34 11.49
C ARG A 42 -7.72 33.25 12.20
N VAL A 43 -8.31 32.06 12.33
CA VAL A 43 -7.64 30.93 12.97
C VAL A 43 -6.71 30.25 11.96
N ARG A 44 -5.43 30.12 12.30
CA ARG A 44 -4.43 29.40 11.47
C ARG A 44 -4.47 27.89 11.74
N GLU A 45 -3.95 27.12 10.79
CA GLU A 45 -3.95 25.64 10.81
C GLU A 45 -3.47 25.04 12.15
N LYS A 46 -2.34 25.51 12.68
CA LYS A 46 -1.77 24.98 13.93
C LYS A 46 -2.69 25.16 15.14
N ALA A 47 -3.41 26.28 15.22
CA ALA A 47 -4.35 26.54 16.30
C ALA A 47 -5.61 25.70 16.12
N PHE A 48 -6.14 25.63 14.89
CA PHE A 48 -7.32 24.84 14.56
C PHE A 48 -7.14 23.37 14.89
N VAL A 49 -6.03 22.76 14.45
CA VAL A 49 -5.76 21.33 14.64
C VAL A 49 -5.63 20.94 16.10
N ARG A 50 -5.20 21.87 16.95
CA ARG A 50 -5.07 21.61 18.39
C ARG A 50 -6.40 21.75 19.12
N ILE A 51 -7.22 22.73 18.74
CA ILE A 51 -8.44 23.10 19.46
C ILE A 51 -9.65 22.31 18.95
N ALA A 52 -9.86 22.21 17.63
CA ALA A 52 -11.08 21.62 17.08
C ALA A 52 -11.27 20.14 17.49
N PRO A 53 -10.24 19.27 17.53
CA PRO A 53 -10.39 17.89 17.99
C PRO A 53 -10.58 17.71 19.49
N ALA A 54 -10.44 18.79 20.29
CA ALA A 54 -10.78 18.74 21.71
C ALA A 54 -12.30 18.66 21.91
N ILE A 55 -13.08 19.18 20.95
CA ILE A 55 -14.54 19.14 20.96
C ILE A 55 -14.99 17.82 20.30
N SER A 56 -15.68 16.98 21.08
CA SER A 56 -16.14 15.67 20.61
C SER A 56 -17.06 15.80 19.39
N GLY A 57 -16.71 15.10 18.31
CA GLY A 57 -17.52 15.02 17.08
C GLY A 57 -17.26 16.13 16.05
N VAL A 58 -16.57 17.20 16.42
CA VAL A 58 -16.33 18.35 15.54
C VAL A 58 -15.15 18.13 14.58
N ALA A 59 -14.08 17.48 15.04
CA ALA A 59 -12.93 17.09 14.22
C ALA A 59 -12.19 15.90 14.85
N ASP A 60 -11.51 15.09 14.03
CA ASP A 60 -10.56 14.09 14.54
C ASP A 60 -9.14 14.61 14.43
N ARG A 61 -8.29 14.16 15.34
CA ARG A 61 -6.85 14.49 15.32
C ARG A 61 -6.16 14.08 14.02
N SER A 62 -6.58 12.96 13.41
CA SER A 62 -6.00 12.45 12.16
C SER A 62 -6.46 13.23 10.92
N THR A 63 -7.69 13.76 10.91
CA THR A 63 -8.28 14.43 9.72
C THR A 63 -8.42 15.94 9.88
N ALA A 64 -8.07 16.51 11.05
CA ALA A 64 -8.20 17.95 11.33
C ALA A 64 -7.48 18.85 10.33
N HIS A 65 -6.32 18.41 9.82
CA HIS A 65 -5.60 19.15 8.78
C HIS A 65 -6.35 19.17 7.45
N SER A 66 -6.93 18.03 7.05
CA SER A 66 -7.76 17.93 5.85
C SER A 66 -9.04 18.76 6.00
N LEU A 67 -9.66 18.73 7.17
CA LEU A 67 -10.84 19.55 7.48
C LEU A 67 -10.50 21.04 7.44
N PHE A 68 -9.36 21.45 8.00
CA PHE A 68 -8.89 22.83 7.90
C PHE A 68 -8.72 23.25 6.44
N LYS A 69 -8.06 22.42 5.62
CA LYS A 69 -7.86 22.69 4.19
C LYS A 69 -9.19 22.83 3.45
N ALA A 70 -10.18 21.97 3.75
CA ALA A 70 -11.51 22.04 3.14
C ALA A 70 -12.27 23.33 3.55
N LEU A 71 -12.19 23.74 4.82
CA LEU A 71 -12.87 24.93 5.32
C LEU A 71 -12.21 26.23 4.86
N ALA A 72 -10.87 26.28 4.89
CA ALA A 72 -10.09 27.45 4.52
C ALA A 72 -10.03 27.65 2.99
N GLY A 73 -10.07 26.57 2.20
CA GLY A 73 -9.91 26.65 0.74
C GLY A 73 -8.56 27.26 0.37
N ASP A 74 -8.58 28.31 -0.44
CA ASP A 74 -7.38 29.07 -0.83
C ASP A 74 -6.97 30.13 0.21
N GLU A 75 -7.77 30.33 1.27
CA GLU A 75 -7.48 31.31 2.31
C GLU A 75 -6.46 30.79 3.34
N GLN A 76 -5.58 31.66 3.84
CA GLN A 76 -4.59 31.31 4.87
C GLN A 76 -5.16 31.08 6.29
N GLY A 77 -6.49 31.09 6.45
CA GLY A 77 -7.13 30.90 7.76
C GLY A 77 -8.65 30.85 7.71
N ILE A 78 -9.26 30.26 8.73
CA ILE A 78 -10.72 30.12 8.83
C ILE A 78 -11.31 31.38 9.47
N SER A 79 -12.34 31.93 8.82
CA SER A 79 -13.14 33.04 9.36
C SER A 79 -14.24 32.52 10.30
N PHE A 80 -14.64 33.35 11.26
CA PHE A 80 -15.73 33.02 12.19
C PHE A 80 -17.02 32.62 11.47
N ASN A 81 -17.38 33.33 10.38
CA ASN A 81 -18.60 33.04 9.61
C ASN A 81 -18.54 31.66 8.94
N THR A 82 -17.40 31.27 8.38
CA THR A 82 -17.24 29.93 7.79
C THR A 82 -17.36 28.84 8.85
N TRP A 83 -16.79 29.09 10.04
CA TRP A 83 -16.88 28.17 11.15
C TRP A 83 -18.31 28.04 11.71
N SER A 84 -19.03 29.16 11.89
CA SER A 84 -20.40 29.14 12.39
C SER A 84 -21.33 28.40 11.43
N THR A 85 -21.18 28.61 10.11
CA THR A 85 -21.95 27.86 9.12
C THR A 85 -21.64 26.36 9.16
N TYR A 86 -20.37 25.99 9.31
CA TYR A 86 -19.99 24.58 9.45
C TYR A 86 -20.63 23.93 10.69
N MET A 87 -20.61 24.61 11.82
CA MET A 87 -21.23 24.12 13.05
C MET A 87 -22.76 24.00 12.92
N ASP A 88 -23.41 24.99 12.30
CA ASP A 88 -24.86 24.96 12.04
C ASP A 88 -25.26 23.78 11.14
N GLU A 89 -24.54 23.56 10.04
CA GLU A 89 -24.78 22.41 9.16
C GLU A 89 -24.50 21.06 9.85
N LEU A 90 -23.44 20.98 10.67
CA LEU A 90 -23.14 19.78 11.44
C LEU A 90 -24.25 19.47 12.47
N LEU A 91 -24.79 20.49 13.13
CA LEU A 91 -25.92 20.35 14.05
C LEU A 91 -27.18 19.87 13.33
N LYS A 92 -27.52 20.47 12.18
CA LYS A 92 -28.64 20.02 11.34
C LYS A 92 -28.53 18.55 10.94
N VAL A 93 -27.32 18.09 10.58
CA VAL A 93 -27.06 16.68 10.27
C VAL A 93 -27.33 15.78 11.48
N HIS A 94 -26.88 16.17 12.66
CA HIS A 94 -27.11 15.41 13.89
C HIS A 94 -28.59 15.39 14.31
N GLU A 95 -29.29 16.52 14.19
CA GLU A 95 -30.73 16.61 14.46
C GLU A 95 -31.55 15.78 13.46
N GLY A 96 -31.22 15.85 12.17
CA GLY A 96 -31.86 15.04 11.13
C GLY A 96 -31.72 13.53 11.39
N ARG A 97 -30.56 13.08 11.87
CA ARG A 97 -30.34 11.67 12.24
C ARG A 97 -31.18 11.23 13.44
N LYS A 98 -31.36 12.10 14.44
CA LYS A 98 -32.23 11.80 15.59
C LYS A 98 -33.69 11.63 15.16
N LEU A 99 -34.18 12.45 14.23
CA LEU A 99 -35.56 12.33 13.74
C LEU A 99 -35.82 10.95 13.09
N TYR A 100 -34.86 10.41 12.34
CA TYR A 100 -34.96 9.05 11.78
C TYR A 100 -34.96 7.96 12.85
N GLU A 101 -34.24 8.14 13.97
CA GLU A 101 -34.28 7.21 15.11
C GLU A 101 -35.65 7.19 15.82
N PHE A 102 -36.44 8.27 15.73
CA PHE A 102 -37.75 8.39 16.37
C PHE A 102 -38.94 8.01 15.46
N GLU A 103 -38.88 8.24 14.14
CA GLU A 103 -39.99 7.93 13.23
C GLU A 103 -40.10 6.44 12.86
N GLU A 104 -39.01 5.66 12.92
CA GLU A 104 -39.00 4.23 12.59
C GLU A 104 -38.90 3.37 13.87
N GLY A 105 -40.05 3.09 14.51
CA GLY A 105 -40.19 2.10 15.59
C GLY A 105 -39.93 0.64 15.14
N PRO A 106 -39.95 -0.35 16.06
CA PRO A 106 -38.97 -1.44 16.23
C PRO A 106 -39.05 -2.61 15.23
N GLN A 107 -39.09 -2.35 13.92
CA GLN A 107 -39.06 -3.41 12.89
C GLN A 107 -37.73 -3.53 12.14
N HIS A 108 -36.80 -2.58 12.33
CA HIS A 108 -35.44 -2.68 11.81
C HIS A 108 -34.45 -2.85 12.97
N SER A 109 -33.77 -4.00 12.99
CA SER A 109 -32.74 -4.38 13.96
C SER A 109 -31.84 -3.21 14.36
N SER A 110 -31.74 -2.86 15.66
CA SER A 110 -30.72 -2.05 16.40
C SER A 110 -29.68 -1.16 15.65
N GLU A 111 -29.93 -0.71 14.43
CA GLU A 111 -28.99 -0.15 13.46
C GLU A 111 -29.35 1.33 13.27
N ARG A 112 -28.33 2.19 13.24
CA ARG A 112 -28.54 3.63 13.09
C ARG A 112 -28.41 4.06 11.65
N ILE A 113 -29.38 4.83 11.17
CA ILE A 113 -29.37 5.40 9.82
C ILE A 113 -28.37 6.56 9.78
N LEU A 114 -27.43 6.49 8.83
CA LEU A 114 -26.33 7.46 8.70
C LEU A 114 -26.52 8.40 7.51
N CYS A 115 -27.01 7.87 6.38
CA CYS A 115 -27.23 8.65 5.18
C CYS A 115 -28.33 8.04 4.32
N LEU A 116 -29.16 8.93 3.74
CA LEU A 116 -30.14 8.59 2.72
C LEU A 116 -29.60 9.03 1.36
N GLY A 117 -29.43 8.07 0.47
CA GLY A 117 -28.89 8.27 -0.87
C GLY A 117 -29.91 8.68 -1.90
N SER A 118 -31.16 8.97 -1.54
CA SER A 118 -32.19 9.36 -2.50
C SER A 118 -32.80 10.71 -2.16
N SER A 119 -32.83 11.61 -3.15
CA SER A 119 -33.76 12.73 -3.18
C SER A 119 -34.83 12.42 -4.22
N ARG A 120 -36.07 12.91 -4.04
CA ARG A 120 -37.20 12.69 -4.99
C ARG A 120 -36.86 13.03 -6.45
N LYS A 121 -35.78 13.79 -6.71
CA LYS A 121 -35.33 14.24 -8.03
C LYS A 121 -34.14 13.47 -8.61
N ARG A 122 -33.42 12.65 -7.82
CA ARG A 122 -32.20 11.93 -8.27
C ARG A 122 -32.05 10.54 -7.59
N PRO A 123 -32.71 9.49 -8.11
CA PRO A 123 -32.59 8.13 -7.56
C PRO A 123 -31.20 7.53 -7.80
N VAL A 124 -30.84 6.50 -7.02
CA VAL A 124 -29.63 5.69 -7.25
C VAL A 124 -30.01 4.50 -8.13
N LEU A 125 -29.19 4.21 -9.13
CA LEU A 125 -29.42 3.08 -10.04
C LEU A 125 -28.63 1.87 -9.57
N LYS A 126 -29.30 0.73 -9.35
CA LYS A 126 -28.64 -0.55 -9.08
C LYS A 126 -28.56 -1.37 -10.36
N TRP A 127 -27.36 -1.72 -10.77
CA TRP A 127 -27.12 -2.55 -11.95
C TRP A 127 -27.22 -4.04 -11.60
N GLU A 128 -28.01 -4.77 -12.38
CA GLU A 128 -28.18 -6.21 -12.29
C GLU A 128 -28.38 -6.79 -13.69
N ASN A 129 -27.48 -7.67 -14.12
CA ASN A 129 -27.52 -8.33 -15.45
C ASN A 129 -27.69 -7.32 -16.60
N ASN A 130 -26.87 -6.26 -16.63
CA ASN A 130 -26.93 -5.14 -17.59
C ASN A 130 -28.22 -4.29 -17.56
N ASN A 131 -29.10 -4.50 -16.60
CA ASN A 131 -30.28 -3.66 -16.38
C ASN A 131 -30.08 -2.76 -15.15
N ALA A 132 -30.43 -1.48 -15.29
CA ALA A 132 -30.34 -0.49 -14.22
C ALA A 132 -31.71 -0.28 -13.55
N TRP A 133 -31.81 -0.56 -12.25
CA TRP A 133 -33.04 -0.43 -11.47
C TRP A 133 -32.97 0.82 -10.58
N PRO A 134 -33.87 1.79 -10.72
CA PRO A 134 -33.91 2.96 -9.86
C PRO A 134 -34.44 2.61 -8.46
N GLY A 135 -33.81 3.15 -7.43
CA GLY A 135 -34.23 2.92 -6.05
C GLY A 135 -33.71 3.93 -5.03
N LYS A 136 -34.17 3.73 -3.79
CA LYS A 136 -33.69 4.45 -2.61
C LYS A 136 -32.59 3.62 -1.95
N LEU A 137 -31.42 4.24 -1.78
CA LEU A 137 -30.29 3.67 -1.06
C LEU A 137 -30.24 4.25 0.36
N THR A 138 -30.13 3.39 1.37
CA THR A 138 -29.99 3.80 2.78
C THR A 138 -28.71 3.17 3.34
N LEU A 139 -27.85 4.00 3.93
CA LEU A 139 -26.65 3.54 4.63
C LEU A 139 -26.89 3.57 6.14
N THR A 140 -26.62 2.44 6.78
CA THR A 140 -26.64 2.30 8.24
C THR A 140 -25.22 2.08 8.79
N ASP A 141 -25.09 2.01 10.11
CA ASP A 141 -23.83 1.69 10.78
C ASP A 141 -23.39 0.23 10.63
N LYS A 142 -24.17 -0.65 9.97
CA LYS A 142 -23.83 -2.06 9.72
C LYS A 142 -24.00 -2.53 8.28
N ALA A 143 -24.99 -1.98 7.55
CA ALA A 143 -25.43 -2.51 6.26
C ALA A 143 -25.89 -1.41 5.29
N LEU A 144 -25.93 -1.77 4.00
CA LEU A 144 -26.60 -1.02 2.95
C LEU A 144 -27.98 -1.63 2.68
N TYR A 145 -28.99 -0.77 2.57
CA TYR A 145 -30.34 -1.16 2.17
C TYR A 145 -30.70 -0.52 0.83
N PHE A 146 -31.30 -1.30 -0.06
CA PHE A 146 -31.77 -0.82 -1.35
C PHE A 146 -33.24 -1.17 -1.55
N GLU A 147 -34.06 -0.14 -1.75
CA GLU A 147 -35.50 -0.22 -2.02
C GLU A 147 -35.74 0.15 -3.48
N GLY A 148 -36.11 -0.83 -4.31
CA GLY A 148 -36.38 -0.62 -5.74
C GLY A 148 -37.76 0.00 -6.00
N VAL A 149 -37.81 1.00 -6.87
CA VAL A 149 -39.07 1.62 -7.34
C VAL A 149 -39.49 0.90 -8.63
N GLY A 150 -40.49 0.02 -8.55
CA GLY A 150 -41.01 -0.74 -9.69
C GLY A 150 -42.42 -0.30 -10.12
N LEU A 151 -42.80 -0.64 -11.36
CA LEU A 151 -44.13 -0.38 -11.96
C LEU A 151 -45.31 -1.04 -11.20
N GLY A 152 -45.04 -1.96 -10.27
CA GLY A 152 -46.04 -2.70 -9.48
C GLY A 152 -46.03 -2.41 -7.97
N GLY A 153 -45.43 -1.32 -7.52
CA GLY A 153 -45.31 -0.95 -6.09
C GLY A 153 -43.89 -1.06 -5.53
N GLN A 154 -43.71 -0.71 -4.25
CA GLN A 154 -42.42 -0.83 -3.55
C GLN A 154 -42.03 -2.31 -3.40
N LYS A 155 -40.91 -2.73 -3.99
CA LYS A 155 -40.30 -4.03 -3.68
C LYS A 155 -39.64 -3.95 -2.29
N GLY A 156 -39.72 -5.03 -1.51
CA GLY A 156 -39.08 -5.09 -0.18
C GLY A 156 -37.59 -4.74 -0.22
N ALA A 157 -37.10 -4.09 0.84
CA ALA A 157 -35.73 -3.62 0.94
C ALA A 157 -34.75 -4.82 0.91
N VAL A 158 -33.79 -4.79 -0.02
CA VAL A 158 -32.68 -5.76 -0.04
C VAL A 158 -31.57 -5.25 0.85
N ARG A 159 -31.00 -6.12 1.70
CA ARG A 159 -29.91 -5.79 2.64
C ARG A 159 -28.57 -6.36 2.18
N LEU A 160 -27.52 -5.56 2.22
CA LEU A 160 -26.12 -5.95 2.04
C LEU A 160 -25.33 -5.65 3.30
N ASP A 161 -24.78 -6.69 3.93
CA ASP A 161 -24.04 -6.58 5.18
C ASP A 161 -22.59 -6.11 4.94
N LEU A 162 -22.19 -4.99 5.56
CA LEU A 162 -20.84 -4.43 5.43
C LEU A 162 -19.87 -4.97 6.51
N THR A 163 -20.40 -5.67 7.53
CA THR A 163 -19.62 -6.13 8.69
C THR A 163 -18.79 -7.39 8.42
N LYS A 164 -19.06 -8.09 7.30
CA LYS A 164 -18.42 -9.36 6.95
C LYS A 164 -16.94 -9.22 6.62
N HIS A 165 -16.22 -10.34 6.68
CA HIS A 165 -14.82 -10.39 6.25
C HIS A 165 -14.72 -10.37 4.73
N GLY A 166 -13.76 -9.62 4.17
CA GLY A 166 -13.57 -9.52 2.72
C GLY A 166 -14.60 -8.64 2.01
N THR A 167 -15.33 -7.78 2.72
CA THR A 167 -16.10 -6.70 2.11
C THR A 167 -15.15 -5.70 1.46
N MET A 168 -15.37 -5.41 0.18
CA MET A 168 -14.57 -4.45 -0.58
C MET A 168 -15.49 -3.49 -1.31
N VAL A 169 -14.97 -2.27 -1.52
CA VAL A 169 -15.63 -1.22 -2.26
C VAL A 169 -14.66 -0.65 -3.29
N GLU A 170 -15.08 -0.58 -4.53
CA GLU A 170 -14.26 -0.09 -5.63
C GLU A 170 -15.03 0.95 -6.45
N LYS A 171 -14.30 1.92 -7.01
CA LYS A 171 -14.86 2.84 -8.00
C LYS A 171 -14.91 2.09 -9.32
N THR A 172 -16.09 2.02 -9.93
CA THR A 172 -16.32 1.20 -11.12
C THR A 172 -16.91 2.06 -12.22
N ARG A 173 -16.55 1.72 -13.46
CA ARG A 173 -17.12 2.31 -14.65
C ARG A 173 -18.33 1.51 -15.08
N VAL A 174 -19.37 2.21 -15.52
CA VAL A 174 -20.59 1.59 -16.03
C VAL A 174 -20.99 2.26 -17.33
N GLY A 175 -21.71 1.54 -18.16
CA GLY A 175 -22.30 2.09 -19.37
C GLY A 175 -23.23 1.09 -20.05
N PRO A 176 -24.04 1.58 -20.99
CA PRO A 176 -25.00 0.74 -21.69
C PRO A 176 -24.28 -0.40 -22.42
N LEU A 177 -24.92 -1.58 -22.46
CA LEU A 177 -24.43 -2.78 -23.15
C LEU A 177 -23.09 -3.35 -22.63
N GLY A 178 -22.66 -2.99 -21.43
CA GLY A 178 -21.42 -3.51 -20.82
C GLY A 178 -20.14 -2.76 -21.23
N PHE A 179 -20.26 -1.57 -21.81
CA PHE A 179 -19.11 -0.70 -22.04
C PHE A 179 -18.82 0.17 -20.81
N ASP A 180 -17.56 0.20 -20.36
CA ASP A 180 -17.07 0.97 -19.21
C ASP A 180 -16.90 2.47 -19.54
N LEU A 181 -18.01 3.15 -19.87
CA LEU A 181 -17.99 4.53 -20.40
C LEU A 181 -18.03 5.62 -19.32
N PHE A 182 -18.79 5.42 -18.24
CA PHE A 182 -19.03 6.44 -17.23
C PHE A 182 -18.36 6.09 -15.90
N ASP A 183 -17.51 7.00 -15.43
CA ASP A 183 -16.93 7.01 -14.10
C ASP A 183 -17.99 7.44 -13.05
N SER A 184 -19.11 6.70 -12.95
CA SER A 184 -20.28 7.11 -12.16
C SER A 184 -20.77 6.06 -11.16
N ALA A 185 -20.12 4.90 -11.07
CA ALA A 185 -20.56 3.82 -10.19
C ALA A 185 -19.58 3.44 -9.08
N VAL A 186 -20.14 2.80 -8.06
CA VAL A 186 -19.43 2.15 -6.95
C VAL A 186 -19.85 0.69 -6.93
N SER A 187 -18.89 -0.22 -6.95
CA SER A 187 -19.14 -1.63 -6.70
C SER A 187 -18.89 -1.96 -5.24
N VAL A 188 -19.79 -2.75 -4.63
CA VAL A 188 -19.69 -3.23 -3.26
C VAL A 188 -19.85 -4.74 -3.28
N SER A 189 -18.82 -5.46 -2.84
CA SER A 189 -18.84 -6.91 -2.69
C SER A 189 -18.83 -7.27 -1.20
N ALA A 190 -19.61 -8.27 -0.80
CA ALA A 190 -19.71 -8.75 0.57
C ALA A 190 -19.08 -10.15 0.74
N GLY A 191 -17.78 -10.25 0.44
CA GLY A 191 -17.04 -11.52 0.46
C GLY A 191 -17.28 -12.39 -0.77
N ALA A 192 -16.48 -13.47 -0.89
CA ALA A 192 -16.32 -14.27 -2.11
C ALA A 192 -17.60 -14.97 -2.62
N GLU A 193 -18.58 -15.22 -1.75
CA GLU A 193 -19.82 -15.94 -2.11
C GLU A 193 -21.02 -15.02 -2.37
N SER A 194 -20.88 -13.71 -2.14
CA SER A 194 -21.99 -12.76 -2.30
C SER A 194 -22.02 -12.10 -3.67
N LYS A 195 -23.23 -11.80 -4.16
CA LYS A 195 -23.42 -11.02 -5.39
C LYS A 195 -22.94 -9.58 -5.18
N THR A 196 -21.97 -9.16 -6.00
CA THR A 196 -21.49 -7.76 -6.04
C THR A 196 -22.62 -6.82 -6.46
N TRP A 197 -22.81 -5.74 -5.70
CA TRP A 197 -23.74 -4.67 -6.05
C TRP A 197 -23.01 -3.58 -6.80
N VAL A 198 -23.50 -3.20 -7.97
CA VAL A 198 -22.99 -2.05 -8.71
C VAL A 198 -24.03 -0.94 -8.62
N LEU A 199 -23.66 0.16 -7.97
CA LEU A 199 -24.52 1.29 -7.67
C LEU A 199 -24.03 2.51 -8.45
N GLU A 200 -24.83 3.00 -9.38
CA GLU A 200 -24.55 4.18 -10.17
C GLU A 200 -25.22 5.42 -9.59
N PHE A 201 -24.43 6.49 -9.50
CA PHE A 201 -24.81 7.80 -9.01
C PHE A 201 -24.77 8.78 -10.19
N ILE A 202 -25.96 9.21 -10.63
CA ILE A 202 -26.08 10.17 -11.73
C ILE A 202 -25.78 11.58 -11.21
N ASP A 203 -24.62 12.11 -11.61
CA ASP A 203 -24.11 13.42 -11.20
C ASP A 203 -24.21 14.45 -12.33
N LEU A 204 -25.44 14.86 -12.66
CA LEU A 204 -25.71 15.90 -13.67
C LEU A 204 -25.30 17.32 -13.24
N GLY A 205 -24.81 17.50 -12.01
CA GLY A 205 -24.55 18.81 -11.41
C GLY A 205 -23.11 19.08 -10.96
N GLY A 206 -22.14 18.22 -11.32
CA GLY A 206 -20.75 18.36 -10.87
C GLY A 206 -20.53 18.15 -9.35
N GLU A 207 -21.54 17.66 -8.64
CA GLU A 207 -21.42 17.23 -7.26
C GLU A 207 -20.75 15.85 -7.25
N MET A 208 -19.64 15.70 -6.52
CA MET A 208 -18.85 14.45 -6.41
C MET A 208 -19.60 13.35 -5.61
N ARG A 209 -20.87 13.08 -5.92
CA ARG A 209 -21.77 12.24 -5.11
C ARG A 209 -21.26 10.81 -5.07
N ARG A 210 -20.82 10.27 -6.22
CA ARG A 210 -20.18 8.94 -6.27
C ARG A 210 -19.02 8.85 -5.29
N ASP A 211 -18.12 9.84 -5.30
CA ASP A 211 -16.92 9.82 -4.46
C ASP A 211 -17.23 10.02 -2.97
N VAL A 212 -18.26 10.80 -2.64
CA VAL A 212 -18.75 10.95 -1.26
C VAL A 212 -19.40 9.65 -0.77
N TRP A 213 -20.23 9.00 -1.58
CA TRP A 213 -20.82 7.69 -1.24
C TRP A 213 -19.78 6.59 -1.12
N TYR A 214 -18.79 6.59 -2.00
CA TYR A 214 -17.61 5.73 -1.90
C TYR A 214 -16.91 5.94 -0.54
N ALA A 215 -16.68 7.19 -0.14
CA ALA A 215 -16.04 7.49 1.15
C ALA A 215 -16.88 7.05 2.35
N PHE A 216 -18.21 7.21 2.31
CA PHE A 216 -19.10 6.74 3.37
C PHE A 216 -19.06 5.22 3.53
N ILE A 217 -19.19 4.47 2.42
CA ILE A 217 -19.17 3.00 2.44
C ILE A 217 -17.79 2.50 2.88
N SER A 218 -16.73 3.10 2.33
CA SER A 218 -15.34 2.79 2.70
C SER A 218 -15.08 2.98 4.19
N GLU A 219 -15.65 4.01 4.81
CA GLU A 219 -15.46 4.25 6.24
C GLU A 219 -16.09 3.18 7.11
N ILE A 220 -17.30 2.73 6.78
CA ILE A 220 -17.97 1.68 7.55
C ILE A 220 -17.24 0.35 7.40
N ILE A 221 -16.80 0.00 6.19
CA ILE A 221 -15.96 -1.19 5.96
C ILE A 221 -14.65 -1.07 6.75
N ALA A 222 -14.01 0.11 6.71
CA ALA A 222 -12.76 0.36 7.42
C ALA A 222 -12.91 0.32 8.94
N LEU A 223 -14.03 0.81 9.48
CA LEU A 223 -14.40 0.71 10.89
C LEU A 223 -14.47 -0.76 11.34
N TYR A 224 -15.19 -1.62 10.62
CA TYR A 224 -15.31 -3.02 11.01
C TYR A 224 -13.99 -3.77 10.84
N LYS A 225 -13.16 -3.41 9.86
CA LYS A 225 -11.79 -3.91 9.77
C LYS A 225 -10.97 -3.50 11.00
N PHE A 226 -11.05 -2.23 11.42
CA PHE A 226 -10.40 -1.72 12.62
C PHE A 226 -10.85 -2.46 13.89
N ILE A 227 -12.16 -2.64 14.10
CA ILE A 227 -12.70 -3.37 15.26
C ILE A 227 -12.21 -4.82 15.28
N ARG A 228 -12.12 -5.50 14.13
CA ARG A 228 -11.63 -6.88 14.07
C ARG A 228 -10.13 -7.00 14.36
N GLU A 229 -9.32 -6.07 13.85
CA GLU A 229 -7.85 -6.13 13.94
C GLU A 229 -7.30 -5.59 15.27
N PHE A 230 -7.95 -4.57 15.84
CA PHE A 230 -7.48 -3.85 17.02
C PHE A 230 -8.46 -3.89 18.21
N GLY A 231 -9.63 -4.50 18.04
CA GLY A 231 -10.59 -4.70 19.13
C GLY A 231 -10.45 -6.06 19.83
N PRO A 232 -11.10 -6.23 20.98
CA PRO A 232 -11.29 -7.54 21.62
C PRO A 232 -12.13 -8.46 20.72
N ALA A 233 -11.99 -9.79 20.88
CA ALA A 233 -12.91 -10.73 20.22
C ALA A 233 -14.35 -10.48 20.65
N ASP A 234 -15.29 -10.66 19.73
CA ASP A 234 -16.69 -10.76 20.09
C ASP A 234 -16.85 -11.90 21.13
N GLY A 235 -17.47 -11.57 22.28
CA GLY A 235 -17.65 -12.50 23.40
C GLY A 235 -16.48 -12.62 24.39
N ASP A 236 -15.43 -11.81 24.28
CA ASP A 236 -14.32 -11.83 25.25
C ASP A 236 -14.74 -11.22 26.60
N GLN A 237 -14.80 -12.06 27.65
CA GLN A 237 -15.20 -11.65 29.00
C GLN A 237 -14.29 -10.59 29.63
N SER A 238 -13.04 -10.48 29.15
CA SER A 238 -12.08 -9.53 29.72
C SER A 238 -12.33 -8.08 29.41
N VAL A 239 -13.25 -7.80 28.49
CA VAL A 239 -13.77 -6.47 28.22
C VAL A 239 -14.45 -5.87 29.46
N TYR A 240 -14.95 -6.71 30.39
CA TYR A 240 -15.50 -6.27 31.67
C TYR A 240 -14.44 -6.03 32.75
N ASN A 241 -13.23 -6.57 32.58
CA ASN A 241 -12.14 -6.40 33.55
C ASN A 241 -11.51 -5.00 33.48
N VAL A 242 -11.67 -4.31 32.34
CA VAL A 242 -11.09 -2.98 32.10
C VAL A 242 -12.22 -1.96 31.98
N TYR A 243 -12.11 -0.87 32.74
CA TYR A 243 -13.17 0.12 32.88
C TYR A 243 -13.45 0.81 31.54
N GLY A 244 -14.71 0.77 31.12
CA GLY A 244 -15.18 1.44 29.90
C GLY A 244 -14.82 0.73 28.59
N SER A 245 -14.11 -0.40 28.63
CA SER A 245 -13.74 -1.17 27.42
C SER A 245 -14.95 -1.77 26.71
N HIS A 246 -16.01 -2.12 27.45
CA HIS A 246 -17.29 -2.56 26.86
C HIS A 246 -17.95 -1.49 25.98
N LYS A 247 -17.67 -0.20 26.23
CA LYS A 247 -18.13 0.92 25.39
C LYS A 247 -17.20 1.19 24.20
N GLY A 248 -16.07 0.49 24.08
CA GLY A 248 -15.07 0.73 23.06
C GLY A 248 -15.59 0.53 21.64
N LYS A 249 -16.40 -0.51 21.40
CA LYS A 249 -17.06 -0.75 20.10
C LYS A 249 -17.97 0.43 19.73
N VAL A 250 -18.79 0.88 20.67
CA VAL A 250 -19.68 2.04 20.49
C VAL A 250 -18.89 3.32 20.22
N ARG A 251 -17.78 3.57 20.93
CA ARG A 251 -16.91 4.72 20.70
C ARG A 251 -16.30 4.73 19.31
N ALA A 252 -15.76 3.60 18.85
CA ALA A 252 -15.21 3.47 17.51
C ALA A 252 -16.28 3.72 16.44
N THR A 253 -17.48 3.15 16.62
CA THR A 253 -18.62 3.41 15.74
C THR A 253 -18.99 4.90 15.74
N THR A 254 -19.01 5.56 16.89
CA THR A 254 -19.28 7.01 16.99
C THR A 254 -18.24 7.84 16.23
N TYR A 255 -16.95 7.46 16.23
CA TYR A 255 -15.93 8.16 15.44
C TYR A 255 -16.23 8.12 13.94
N ALA A 256 -16.58 6.94 13.40
CA ALA A 256 -16.97 6.78 12.01
C ALA A 256 -18.29 7.52 11.68
N ILE A 257 -19.27 7.48 12.57
CA ILE A 257 -20.54 8.21 12.41
C ILE A 257 -20.29 9.72 12.34
N ASN A 258 -19.39 10.22 13.18
CA ASN A 258 -19.01 11.63 13.20
C ASN A 258 -18.18 12.00 11.96
N SER A 259 -17.31 11.13 11.44
CA SER A 259 -16.55 11.40 10.21
C SER A 259 -17.47 11.54 9.00
N ILE A 260 -18.47 10.67 8.89
CA ILE A 260 -19.54 10.77 7.89
C ILE A 260 -20.36 12.05 8.08
N ALA A 261 -20.71 12.42 9.32
CA ALA A 261 -21.48 13.66 9.60
C ALA A 261 -20.74 14.91 9.12
N ARG A 262 -19.43 14.98 9.36
CA ARG A 262 -18.58 16.10 8.95
C ARG A 262 -18.48 16.20 7.43
N LEU A 263 -18.34 15.07 6.75
CA LEU A 263 -18.32 15.05 5.29
C LEU A 263 -19.69 15.46 4.70
N GLN A 264 -20.81 15.07 5.33
CA GLN A 264 -22.15 15.55 4.95
C GLN A 264 -22.30 17.06 5.14
N ALA A 265 -21.85 17.61 6.29
CA ALA A 265 -21.89 19.05 6.53
C ALA A 265 -21.07 19.83 5.48
N LEU A 266 -19.88 19.34 5.11
CA LEU A 266 -19.07 19.94 4.05
C LEU A 266 -19.72 19.84 2.66
N GLN A 267 -20.45 18.76 2.39
CA GLN A 267 -21.22 18.59 1.16
C GLN A 267 -22.34 19.65 1.07
N PHE A 268 -23.08 19.90 2.16
CA PHE A 268 -24.10 20.96 2.19
C PHE A 268 -23.51 22.35 2.02
N MET A 269 -22.31 22.59 2.55
CA MET A 269 -21.55 23.83 2.33
C MET A 269 -20.91 23.94 0.94
N ARG A 270 -20.97 22.90 0.10
CA ARG A 270 -20.29 22.82 -1.21
C ARG A 270 -18.77 23.08 -1.12
N LYS A 271 -18.16 22.75 0.01
CA LYS A 271 -16.70 22.83 0.27
C LYS A 271 -16.09 21.43 0.37
N THR A 272 -16.31 20.62 -0.66
CA THR A 272 -15.75 19.27 -0.75
C THR A 272 -14.31 19.33 -1.23
N LEU A 273 -13.42 18.61 -0.55
CA LEU A 273 -12.03 18.40 -0.99
C LEU A 273 -12.00 17.51 -2.25
N GLU A 274 -10.96 17.67 -3.09
CA GLU A 274 -10.72 16.83 -4.29
C GLU A 274 -10.79 15.32 -3.97
N ASP A 275 -10.31 14.92 -2.80
CA ASP A 275 -10.43 13.55 -2.27
C ASP A 275 -11.26 13.49 -0.98
N PRO A 276 -12.55 13.09 -1.04
CA PRO A 276 -13.41 12.94 0.14
C PRO A 276 -12.86 11.95 1.18
N ILE A 277 -12.06 10.97 0.76
CA ILE A 277 -11.45 9.95 1.63
C ILE A 277 -10.53 10.58 2.69
N LYS A 278 -9.83 11.67 2.36
CA LYS A 278 -8.90 12.34 3.29
C LYS A 278 -9.61 13.00 4.49
N LEU A 279 -10.93 13.16 4.44
CA LEU A 279 -11.75 13.72 5.53
C LEU A 279 -12.29 12.65 6.48
N VAL A 280 -12.12 11.37 6.13
CA VAL A 280 -12.81 10.25 6.76
C VAL A 280 -11.77 9.36 7.45
N GLN A 281 -11.95 9.06 8.74
CA GLN A 281 -10.85 8.70 9.63
C GLN A 281 -10.24 7.33 9.32
N PHE A 282 -11.05 6.27 9.34
CA PHE A 282 -10.52 4.91 9.21
C PHE A 282 -10.07 4.61 7.78
N SER A 283 -10.81 5.07 6.77
CA SER A 283 -10.43 4.93 5.37
C SER A 283 -9.15 5.68 5.00
N TYR A 284 -8.95 6.90 5.53
CA TYR A 284 -7.69 7.63 5.38
C TYR A 284 -6.52 6.87 6.01
N LEU A 285 -6.69 6.36 7.24
CA LEU A 285 -5.62 5.67 7.96
C LEU A 285 -5.21 4.33 7.32
N GLN A 286 -6.06 3.71 6.50
CA GLN A 286 -5.69 2.52 5.74
C GLN A 286 -4.77 2.81 4.56
N SER A 287 -4.90 3.99 3.94
CA SER A 287 -4.07 4.40 2.80
C SER A 287 -2.83 5.19 3.22
N ALA A 288 -2.83 5.77 4.42
CA ALA A 288 -1.72 6.57 4.92
C ALA A 288 -0.55 5.71 5.46
N PRO A 289 0.72 6.05 5.13
CA PRO A 289 1.88 5.42 5.74
C PRO A 289 1.89 5.74 7.25
N TYR A 290 2.24 4.76 8.09
CA TYR A 290 2.12 4.84 9.57
C TYR A 290 0.68 5.02 10.10
N GLY A 291 -0.35 4.83 9.26
CA GLY A 291 -1.73 4.90 9.72
C GLY A 291 -2.11 3.76 10.68
N ASP A 292 -1.36 2.66 10.65
CA ASP A 292 -1.43 1.56 11.60
C ASP A 292 -1.07 1.99 13.03
N VAL A 293 -0.03 2.82 13.20
CA VAL A 293 0.35 3.38 14.50
C VAL A 293 -0.76 4.28 15.05
N VAL A 294 -1.42 5.08 14.19
CA VAL A 294 -2.57 5.89 14.61
C VAL A 294 -3.73 4.98 15.03
N CYS A 295 -4.03 3.93 14.28
CA CYS A 295 -5.03 2.92 14.65
C CYS A 295 -4.73 2.30 16.02
N GLN A 296 -3.48 1.93 16.30
CA GLN A 296 -3.07 1.41 17.61
C GLN A 296 -3.38 2.41 18.74
N THR A 297 -3.05 3.69 18.56
CA THR A 297 -3.38 4.72 19.57
C THR A 297 -4.88 4.95 19.72
N LEU A 298 -5.65 4.88 18.64
CA LEU A 298 -7.12 4.96 18.69
C LEU A 298 -7.71 3.74 19.41
N ALA A 299 -7.13 2.56 19.24
CA ALA A 299 -7.54 1.34 19.92
C ALA A 299 -7.30 1.43 21.44
N VAL A 300 -6.15 1.97 21.84
CA VAL A 300 -5.87 2.27 23.25
C VAL A 300 -6.87 3.29 23.80
N ASN A 301 -7.27 4.31 23.04
CA ASN A 301 -8.29 5.26 23.49
C ASN A 301 -9.71 4.63 23.58
N CYS A 302 -10.07 3.78 22.63
CA CYS A 302 -11.38 3.12 22.58
C CYS A 302 -11.56 2.08 23.68
N TRP A 303 -10.60 1.16 23.81
CA TRP A 303 -10.70 -0.01 24.70
C TRP A 303 -9.78 0.05 25.92
N GLY A 304 -8.83 0.98 25.99
CA GLY A 304 -7.98 1.15 27.16
C GLY A 304 -8.74 1.77 28.34
N GLY A 305 -8.45 1.30 29.54
CA GLY A 305 -9.06 1.80 30.78
C GLY A 305 -8.32 1.34 32.02
N GLN A 306 -8.80 1.77 33.18
CA GLN A 306 -8.27 1.30 34.46
C GLN A 306 -8.76 -0.13 34.73
N LEU A 307 -7.91 -0.98 35.31
CA LEU A 307 -8.31 -2.34 35.66
C LEU A 307 -9.30 -2.31 36.85
N VAL A 308 -10.50 -2.87 36.67
CA VAL A 308 -11.59 -2.85 37.66
C VAL A 308 -11.51 -4.06 38.60
N THR A 309 -11.03 -5.21 38.12
CA THR A 309 -10.91 -6.42 38.92
C THR A 309 -9.51 -6.51 39.54
N LYS A 310 -9.42 -6.47 40.87
CA LYS A 310 -8.25 -7.00 41.58
C LYS A 310 -8.12 -8.48 41.22
N PHE A 311 -7.00 -8.89 40.64
CA PHE A 311 -6.69 -10.31 40.46
C PHE A 311 -6.84 -11.00 41.82
N THR A 312 -7.85 -11.87 41.94
CA THR A 312 -8.00 -12.73 43.11
C THR A 312 -7.33 -14.05 42.77
N GLU A 313 -6.00 -14.04 42.70
CA GLU A 313 -5.16 -15.22 42.95
C GLU A 313 -3.67 -14.82 43.00
N GLY A 314 -3.12 -14.90 44.21
CA GLY A 314 -1.71 -15.21 44.52
C GLY A 314 -0.60 -14.40 43.88
N GLY A 315 -0.14 -13.34 44.56
CA GLY A 315 1.21 -12.80 44.38
C GLY A 315 1.29 -11.29 44.57
N TYR A 316 1.82 -10.86 45.72
CA TYR A 316 2.22 -9.47 45.96
C TYR A 316 3.16 -9.00 44.84
N VAL A 317 2.77 -7.95 44.10
CA VAL A 317 3.73 -7.15 43.33
C VAL A 317 3.78 -5.78 43.98
N ASN A 318 4.86 -5.59 44.73
CA ASN A 318 5.28 -4.32 45.30
C ASN A 318 5.50 -3.30 44.18
N SER A 319 5.09 -2.06 44.42
CA SER A 319 5.09 -0.96 43.44
C SER A 319 6.48 -0.36 43.15
N ASN A 320 7.56 -1.08 43.39
CA ASN A 320 8.93 -0.57 43.25
C ASN A 320 9.83 -1.65 42.66
N GLU A 321 9.82 -1.80 41.32
CA GLU A 321 10.95 -2.29 40.51
C GLU A 321 10.51 -2.25 39.03
N VAL A 322 10.72 -1.10 38.39
CA VAL A 322 10.58 -0.95 36.94
C VAL A 322 11.84 -1.50 36.30
N SER A 323 11.90 -2.82 36.12
CA SER A 323 12.75 -3.43 35.10
C SER A 323 12.20 -4.81 34.70
N GLU A 324 12.01 -4.96 33.38
CA GLU A 324 11.95 -6.23 32.63
C GLU A 324 10.71 -7.15 32.80
N SER A 325 9.59 -6.78 32.17
CA SER A 325 8.83 -7.67 31.25
C SER A 325 7.55 -6.96 30.73
N SER A 326 7.75 -6.14 29.70
CA SER A 326 6.73 -5.35 29.02
C SER A 326 5.72 -6.20 28.23
N ASN A 327 4.62 -6.62 28.86
CA ASN A 327 3.57 -7.37 28.17
C ASN A 327 2.32 -6.56 27.85
N HIS A 328 2.15 -5.36 28.38
CA HIS A 328 0.97 -4.52 28.16
C HIS A 328 1.33 -3.11 27.70
N VAL A 329 0.44 -2.49 26.92
CA VAL A 329 0.60 -1.09 26.52
C VAL A 329 -0.19 -0.22 27.49
N PHE A 330 0.48 0.80 28.00
CA PHE A 330 -0.09 1.80 28.89
C PHE A 330 -0.27 3.12 28.15
N ASP A 331 -1.44 3.73 28.33
CA ASP A 331 -1.70 5.11 27.91
C ASP A 331 -1.00 6.11 28.85
N ILE A 332 -0.89 7.37 28.43
CA ILE A 332 -0.32 8.47 29.23
C ILE A 332 -1.08 8.64 30.56
N ASP A 333 -2.38 8.34 30.57
CA ASP A 333 -3.29 8.41 31.72
C ASP A 333 -3.18 7.19 32.66
N GLY A 334 -2.31 6.23 32.38
CA GLY A 334 -2.22 4.96 33.11
C GLY A 334 -3.30 3.93 32.72
N SER A 335 -4.05 4.18 31.64
CA SER A 335 -5.02 3.21 31.10
C SER A 335 -4.29 2.01 30.49
N LEU A 336 -4.75 0.81 30.79
CA LEU A 336 -4.16 -0.45 30.35
C LEU A 336 -4.86 -0.95 29.06
N TYR A 337 -4.07 -1.35 28.08
CA TYR A 337 -4.53 -2.12 26.91
C TYR A 337 -3.92 -3.52 26.92
N LEU A 338 -4.76 -4.55 26.90
CA LEU A 338 -4.35 -5.94 27.12
C LEU A 338 -3.64 -6.52 25.89
N ARG A 339 -2.59 -7.33 26.12
CA ARG A 339 -1.81 -7.98 25.05
C ARG A 339 -2.67 -8.83 24.12
N LYS A 340 -3.65 -9.53 24.67
CA LYS A 340 -4.57 -10.39 23.92
C LYS A 340 -5.44 -9.65 22.90
N TRP A 341 -5.55 -8.33 23.02
CA TRP A 341 -6.23 -7.48 22.05
C TRP A 341 -5.28 -7.00 20.93
N MET A 342 -3.95 -7.13 21.12
CA MET A 342 -2.92 -6.84 20.11
C MET A 342 -2.83 -7.95 19.06
N ARG A 343 -3.85 -8.08 18.22
CA ARG A 343 -3.94 -9.16 17.21
C ARG A 343 -3.31 -8.79 15.87
N SER A 344 -3.33 -7.50 15.54
CA SER A 344 -2.74 -7.01 14.28
C SER A 344 -1.22 -7.24 14.25
N PRO A 345 -0.64 -7.73 13.12
CA PRO A 345 0.81 -7.83 12.97
C PRO A 345 1.50 -6.46 13.00
N SER A 346 0.75 -5.37 12.81
CA SER A 346 1.27 -4.00 12.90
C SER A 346 1.92 -3.68 14.25
N TRP A 347 1.53 -4.34 15.34
CA TRP A 347 2.13 -4.16 16.68
C TRP A 347 3.59 -4.65 16.75
N ALA A 348 4.02 -5.51 15.82
CA ALA A 348 5.41 -5.98 15.71
C ALA A 348 6.24 -5.17 14.69
N SER A 349 5.61 -4.24 13.96
CA SER A 349 6.30 -3.40 12.97
C SER A 349 7.37 -2.54 13.65
N SER A 350 8.54 -2.39 13.03
CA SER A 350 9.63 -1.55 13.54
C SER A 350 9.19 -0.11 13.80
N ALA A 351 8.28 0.40 12.96
CA ALA A 351 7.62 1.70 13.12
C ALA A 351 6.84 1.81 14.44
N SER A 352 6.03 0.80 14.75
CA SER A 352 5.23 0.76 15.98
C SER A 352 6.11 0.65 17.23
N VAL A 353 7.12 -0.23 17.20
CA VAL A 353 8.05 -0.42 18.31
C VAL A 353 8.83 0.87 18.60
N ALA A 354 9.30 1.56 17.56
CA ALA A 354 9.96 2.86 17.70
C ALA A 354 9.03 3.93 18.28
N PHE A 355 7.77 3.98 17.82
CA PHE A 355 6.78 4.93 18.32
C PHE A 355 6.49 4.71 19.81
N TRP A 356 6.15 3.49 20.22
CA TRP A 356 5.77 3.17 21.60
C TRP A 356 6.94 3.32 22.59
N LYS A 357 8.18 3.01 22.17
CA LYS A 357 9.38 3.33 22.97
C LYS A 357 9.50 4.84 23.22
N ASN A 358 9.33 5.66 22.18
CA ASN A 358 9.45 7.12 22.26
C ASN A 358 8.25 7.82 22.89
N ALA A 359 7.09 7.16 22.97
CA ALA A 359 5.86 7.70 23.55
C ALA A 359 5.91 7.83 25.08
N SER A 360 6.62 6.91 25.74
CA SER A 360 6.71 6.81 27.21
C SER A 360 7.46 7.95 27.93
N VAL A 361 8.16 8.83 27.19
CA VAL A 361 9.25 9.67 27.73
C VAL A 361 8.84 11.12 28.11
N ARG A 362 7.68 11.64 27.70
CA ARG A 362 7.25 13.02 28.05
C ARG A 362 5.90 13.06 28.76
N ARG A 363 5.91 13.41 30.05
CA ARG A 363 4.71 13.61 30.88
C ARG A 363 4.28 15.08 30.84
N GLY A 364 3.22 15.39 30.09
CA GLY A 364 2.42 16.59 30.31
C GLY A 364 1.41 16.36 31.43
N VAL A 365 0.77 17.41 31.94
CA VAL A 365 -0.30 17.27 32.94
C VAL A 365 -1.56 16.82 32.21
N VAL A 366 -2.00 15.60 32.47
CA VAL A 366 -3.22 15.03 31.91
C VAL A 366 -4.41 15.57 32.68
N LEU A 367 -5.34 16.25 31.99
CA LEU A 367 -6.65 16.62 32.57
C LEU A 367 -7.71 15.56 32.26
N SER A 368 -7.65 14.94 31.08
CA SER A 368 -8.52 13.83 30.68
C SER A 368 -7.92 13.04 29.51
N LYS A 369 -8.49 11.87 29.19
CA LYS A 369 -8.11 11.02 28.05
C LYS A 369 -7.94 11.75 26.72
N ASN A 370 -8.69 12.84 26.54
CA ASN A 370 -8.69 13.62 25.31
C ASN A 370 -8.08 15.02 25.49
N LEU A 371 -7.53 15.36 26.66
CA LEU A 371 -6.99 16.69 26.91
C LEU A 371 -5.77 16.63 27.86
N VAL A 372 -4.60 16.96 27.31
CA VAL A 372 -3.35 17.08 28.05
C VAL A 372 -2.87 18.53 27.97
N VAL A 373 -2.73 19.18 29.13
CA VAL A 373 -2.21 20.55 29.21
C VAL A 373 -0.68 20.49 29.20
N ALA A 374 -0.07 21.36 28.39
CA ALA A 374 1.38 21.42 28.15
C ALA A 374 2.00 20.18 27.45
N GLY A 375 1.19 19.22 26.98
CA GLY A 375 1.63 18.02 26.24
C GLY A 375 0.81 17.76 24.97
N MET A 376 1.19 16.71 24.21
CA MET A 376 0.42 16.16 23.10
C MET A 376 -0.17 14.81 23.52
N THR A 377 -1.40 14.51 23.10
CA THR A 377 -1.98 13.17 23.29
C THR A 377 -1.25 12.13 22.44
N LEU A 378 -1.30 10.83 22.79
CA LEU A 378 -0.70 9.77 21.97
C LEU A 378 -1.24 9.76 20.54
N VAL A 379 -2.56 9.94 20.40
CA VAL A 379 -3.24 10.00 19.09
C VAL A 379 -2.77 11.20 18.27
N GLU A 380 -2.56 12.35 18.91
CA GLU A 380 -2.03 13.56 18.24
C GLU A 380 -0.58 13.36 17.79
N LYS A 381 0.27 12.78 18.64
CA LYS A 381 1.66 12.48 18.28
C LYS A 381 1.73 11.49 17.10
N ALA A 382 0.93 10.43 17.14
CA ALA A 382 0.84 9.46 16.05
C ALA A 382 0.32 10.11 14.76
N ALA A 383 -0.71 10.95 14.84
CA ALA A 383 -1.28 11.65 13.69
C ALA A 383 -0.27 12.60 13.02
N ILE A 384 0.50 13.36 13.81
CA ILE A 384 1.56 14.24 13.28
C ILE A 384 2.64 13.42 12.58
N THR A 385 3.14 12.35 13.20
CA THR A 385 4.16 11.48 12.59
C THR A 385 3.66 10.82 11.30
N CYS A 386 2.43 10.32 11.30
CA CYS A 386 1.78 9.75 10.12
C CYS A 386 1.69 10.78 8.98
N ARG A 387 1.29 12.02 9.28
CA ARG A 387 1.23 13.10 8.29
C ARG A 387 2.60 13.48 7.74
N GLU A 388 3.61 13.65 8.60
CA GLU A 388 4.95 14.02 8.17
C GLU A 388 5.49 12.99 7.18
N LYS A 389 5.32 11.70 7.48
CA LYS A 389 5.70 10.60 6.60
C LYS A 389 4.86 10.53 5.33
N HIS A 390 3.55 10.78 5.42
CA HIS A 390 2.70 10.88 4.24
C HIS A 390 3.15 12.01 3.31
N SER A 391 3.55 13.16 3.86
CA SER A 391 4.04 14.29 3.07
C SER A 391 5.40 14.04 2.40
N GLU A 392 6.27 13.24 3.03
CA GLU A 392 7.52 12.80 2.41
C GLU A 392 7.22 11.88 1.22
N VAL A 393 6.29 10.93 1.38
CA VAL A 393 5.86 10.01 0.32
C VAL A 393 5.19 10.77 -0.83
N GLU A 394 4.24 11.67 -0.54
CA GLU A 394 3.59 12.50 -1.58
C GLU A 394 4.61 13.33 -2.36
N LYS A 395 5.62 13.93 -1.70
CA LYS A 395 6.71 14.65 -2.38
C LYS A 395 7.53 13.74 -3.28
N THR A 396 7.91 12.55 -2.80
CA THR A 396 8.65 11.57 -3.62
C THR A 396 7.84 11.09 -4.81
N GLN A 397 6.55 10.83 -4.61
CA GLN A 397 5.64 10.39 -5.66
C GLN A 397 5.43 11.49 -6.69
N ALA A 398 5.26 12.74 -6.25
CA ALA A 398 5.17 13.89 -7.15
C ALA A 398 6.45 14.08 -7.96
N THR A 399 7.64 13.87 -7.36
CA THR A 399 8.90 13.92 -8.13
C THR A 399 9.03 12.78 -9.14
N ILE A 400 8.53 11.58 -8.81
CA ILE A 400 8.52 10.45 -9.74
C ILE A 400 7.56 10.73 -10.90
N TYR A 401 6.34 11.19 -10.62
CA TYR A 401 5.38 11.53 -11.66
C TYR A 401 5.86 12.69 -12.53
N ALA A 402 6.43 13.74 -11.94
CA ALA A 402 7.04 14.84 -12.70
C ALA A 402 8.16 14.33 -13.64
N ALA A 403 9.05 13.46 -13.13
CA ALA A 403 10.11 12.85 -13.93
C ALA A 403 9.58 11.92 -15.04
N MET A 404 8.45 11.23 -14.81
CA MET A 404 7.78 10.41 -15.83
C MET A 404 7.06 11.26 -16.90
N LEU A 405 6.48 12.40 -16.51
CA LEU A 405 5.71 13.30 -17.38
C LEU A 405 6.58 14.19 -18.28
N GLU A 406 7.80 14.53 -17.84
CA GLU A 406 8.76 15.33 -18.63
C GLU A 406 9.38 14.58 -19.83
N GLY A 407 9.02 13.31 -20.02
CA GLY A 407 9.21 12.57 -21.26
C GLY A 407 10.32 11.51 -21.23
N ILE A 408 10.17 10.53 -22.12
CA ILE A 408 11.08 9.38 -22.33
C ILE A 408 12.58 9.78 -22.42
N PRO A 409 12.96 10.94 -23.01
CA PRO A 409 14.37 11.35 -23.04
C PRO A 409 14.96 11.69 -21.66
N SER A 410 14.20 12.32 -20.75
CA SER A 410 14.67 12.68 -19.41
C SER A 410 14.94 11.42 -18.55
N ASN A 411 14.11 10.38 -18.72
CA ASN A 411 14.31 9.10 -18.07
C ASN A 411 15.59 8.37 -18.54
N ILE A 412 16.01 8.58 -19.80
CA ILE A 412 17.28 8.04 -20.32
C ILE A 412 18.48 8.74 -19.66
N ASP A 413 18.38 10.04 -19.41
CA ASP A 413 19.44 10.78 -18.74
C ASP A 413 19.51 10.45 -17.24
N LEU A 414 18.36 10.26 -16.58
CA LEU A 414 18.29 9.68 -15.23
C LEU A 414 18.91 8.28 -15.18
N PHE A 415 18.61 7.43 -16.15
CA PHE A 415 19.19 6.09 -16.27
C PHE A 415 20.71 6.14 -16.47
N LYS A 416 21.22 7.01 -17.36
CA LYS A 416 22.66 7.20 -17.54
C LYS A 416 23.33 7.62 -16.25
N GLU A 417 22.75 8.55 -15.50
CA GLU A 417 23.30 9.03 -14.24
C GLU A 417 23.30 7.93 -13.16
N LEU A 418 22.27 7.09 -13.12
CA LEU A 418 22.21 5.92 -12.23
C LEU A 418 23.22 4.83 -12.62
N VAL A 419 23.50 4.67 -13.91
CA VAL A 419 24.44 3.66 -14.45
C VAL A 419 25.88 4.18 -14.45
N LEU A 420 26.10 5.50 -14.36
CA LEU A 420 27.41 6.12 -14.38
C LEU A 420 28.38 5.55 -13.33
N PRO A 421 27.99 5.36 -12.05
CA PRO A 421 28.85 4.70 -11.06
C PRO A 421 29.29 3.30 -11.49
N LEU A 422 28.38 2.49 -12.04
CA LEU A 422 28.67 1.15 -12.53
C LEU A 422 29.62 1.18 -13.74
N THR A 423 29.44 2.14 -14.66
CA THR A 423 30.33 2.29 -15.82
C THR A 423 31.74 2.71 -15.43
N ILE A 424 31.88 3.55 -14.40
CA ILE A 424 33.18 3.94 -13.86
C ILE A 424 33.88 2.73 -13.24
N THR A 425 33.17 1.92 -12.46
CA THR A 425 33.72 0.67 -11.90
C THR A 425 34.11 -0.31 -13.01
N ALA A 426 33.26 -0.53 -14.01
CA ALA A 426 33.56 -1.41 -15.14
C ALA A 426 34.81 -0.95 -15.90
N LYS A 427 34.91 0.35 -16.20
CA LYS A 427 36.12 0.93 -16.83
C LYS A 427 37.35 0.71 -15.97
N SER A 428 37.27 0.86 -14.65
CA SER A 428 38.42 0.61 -13.78
C SER A 428 38.90 -0.85 -13.85
N ILE A 429 37.98 -1.82 -13.90
CA ILE A 429 38.32 -3.24 -14.07
C ILE A 429 38.96 -3.48 -15.44
N ASP A 430 38.45 -2.86 -16.50
CA ASP A 430 39.03 -2.93 -17.84
C ASP A 430 40.45 -2.35 -17.90
N LYS A 431 40.72 -1.25 -17.19
CA LYS A 431 42.07 -0.68 -17.08
C LYS A 431 43.05 -1.63 -16.41
N LEU A 432 42.63 -2.30 -15.33
CA LEU A 432 43.43 -3.33 -14.68
C LEU A 432 43.65 -4.53 -15.62
N ARG A 433 42.64 -4.97 -16.37
CA ARG A 433 42.77 -6.09 -17.31
C ARG A 433 43.74 -5.78 -18.46
N ARG A 434 43.78 -4.53 -18.93
CA ARG A 434 44.68 -4.08 -20.01
C ARG A 434 46.12 -3.79 -19.56
N TRP A 435 46.44 -3.96 -18.28
CA TRP A 435 47.75 -3.63 -17.71
C TRP A 435 48.19 -2.18 -17.98
N GLU A 436 47.25 -1.24 -18.06
CA GLU A 436 47.56 0.18 -18.32
C GLU A 436 48.45 0.76 -17.20
N GLU A 437 48.21 0.32 -15.96
CA GLU A 437 49.05 0.59 -14.80
C GLU A 437 49.58 -0.74 -14.21
N PRO A 438 50.80 -1.18 -14.58
CA PRO A 438 51.28 -2.53 -14.27
C PRO A 438 51.50 -2.75 -12.77
N HIS A 439 51.86 -1.70 -12.03
CA HIS A 439 52.07 -1.76 -10.58
C HIS A 439 50.76 -1.97 -9.83
N LEU A 440 49.67 -1.29 -10.21
CA LEU A 440 48.35 -1.51 -9.62
C LEU A 440 47.78 -2.88 -9.97
N THR A 441 47.97 -3.31 -11.21
CA THR A 441 47.50 -4.63 -11.67
C THR A 441 48.25 -5.76 -10.94
N ALA A 442 49.57 -5.65 -10.79
CA ALA A 442 50.37 -6.61 -10.04
C ALA A 442 50.00 -6.63 -8.55
N ALA A 443 49.77 -5.46 -7.94
CA ALA A 443 49.34 -5.36 -6.55
C ALA A 443 47.94 -5.99 -6.34
N PHE A 444 47.00 -5.72 -7.24
CA PHE A 444 45.67 -6.32 -7.21
C PHE A 444 45.73 -7.84 -7.37
N LEU A 445 46.57 -8.33 -8.30
CA LEU A 445 46.77 -9.76 -8.51
C LEU A 445 47.38 -10.40 -7.27
N ALA A 446 48.45 -9.85 -6.70
CA ALA A 446 49.08 -10.33 -5.46
C ALA A 446 48.08 -10.36 -4.29
N PHE A 447 47.23 -9.34 -4.16
CA PHE A 447 46.19 -9.29 -3.14
C PHE A 447 45.11 -10.36 -3.35
N SER A 448 44.63 -10.54 -4.58
CA SER A 448 43.66 -11.59 -4.93
C SER A 448 44.22 -12.99 -4.64
N TYR A 449 45.49 -13.22 -4.95
CA TYR A 449 46.20 -14.46 -4.66
C TYR A 449 46.38 -14.69 -3.15
N ALA A 450 46.71 -13.65 -2.39
CA ALA A 450 46.79 -13.74 -0.94
C ALA A 450 45.44 -14.13 -0.32
N ILE A 451 44.32 -13.60 -0.83
CA ILE A 451 42.97 -13.97 -0.39
C ILE A 451 42.66 -15.44 -0.70
N ILE A 452 42.97 -15.89 -1.93
CA ILE A 452 42.68 -17.26 -2.38
C ILE A 452 43.50 -18.28 -1.58
N PHE A 453 44.81 -18.09 -1.45
CA PHE A 453 45.68 -19.07 -0.79
C PHE A 453 45.50 -19.10 0.73
N ARG A 454 45.23 -17.97 1.37
CA ARG A 454 44.97 -17.91 2.81
C ARG A 454 43.55 -18.34 3.22
N ASN A 455 42.73 -18.82 2.29
CA ASN A 455 41.34 -19.21 2.58
C ASN A 455 40.43 -18.06 3.02
N LEU A 456 40.79 -16.80 2.72
CA LEU A 456 39.96 -15.65 3.09
C LEU A 456 38.75 -15.43 2.19
N LEU A 457 38.55 -16.27 1.17
CA LEU A 457 37.43 -16.14 0.22
C LEU A 457 36.07 -16.06 0.91
N SER A 458 35.86 -16.87 1.96
CA SER A 458 34.63 -16.87 2.76
C SER A 458 34.42 -15.56 3.54
N PHE A 459 35.49 -14.81 3.82
CA PHE A 459 35.44 -13.53 4.53
C PHE A 459 35.31 -12.33 3.59
N VAL A 460 35.55 -12.49 2.28
CA VAL A 460 35.39 -11.40 1.30
C VAL A 460 33.97 -10.88 1.31
N PHE A 461 32.97 -11.77 1.25
CA PHE A 461 31.55 -11.38 1.23
C PHE A 461 31.10 -10.67 2.52
N PRO A 462 31.39 -11.20 3.74
CA PRO A 462 31.16 -10.45 4.98
C PRO A 462 31.89 -9.10 5.03
N MET A 463 33.15 -9.04 4.58
CA MET A 463 33.93 -7.80 4.59
C MET A 463 33.39 -6.74 3.63
N THR A 464 32.92 -7.11 2.43
CA THR A 464 32.29 -6.15 1.52
C THR A 464 30.98 -5.61 2.08
N LEU A 465 30.17 -6.45 2.73
CA LEU A 465 28.96 -6.02 3.44
C LEU A 465 29.30 -5.08 4.61
N MET A 466 30.35 -5.39 5.39
CA MET A 466 30.82 -4.52 6.47
C MET A 466 31.31 -3.17 5.95
N MET A 467 32.10 -3.15 4.87
CA MET A 467 32.58 -1.91 4.25
C MET A 467 31.44 -1.08 3.68
N LEU A 468 30.44 -1.71 3.06
CA LEU A 468 29.25 -1.03 2.57
C LEU A 468 28.42 -0.44 3.73
N ALA A 469 28.23 -1.20 4.81
CA ALA A 469 27.54 -0.73 6.01
C ALA A 469 28.29 0.43 6.69
N ALA A 470 29.60 0.31 6.87
CA ALA A 470 30.44 1.37 7.41
C ALA A 470 30.40 2.63 6.53
N GLY A 471 30.46 2.46 5.20
CA GLY A 471 30.31 3.56 4.24
C GLY A 471 28.95 4.25 4.36
N MET A 472 27.86 3.50 4.43
CA MET A 472 26.51 4.06 4.64
C MET A 472 26.39 4.81 5.97
N LEU A 473 26.94 4.26 7.06
CA LEU A 473 26.93 4.91 8.37
C LEU A 473 27.80 6.17 8.41
N LEU A 474 28.95 6.15 7.74
CA LEU A 474 29.85 7.30 7.65
C LEU A 474 29.21 8.41 6.81
N LEU A 475 28.59 8.07 5.67
CA LEU A 475 27.79 9.02 4.88
C LEU A 475 26.63 9.60 5.67
N LYS A 476 25.94 8.77 6.46
CA LYS A 476 24.86 9.21 7.35
C LYS A 476 25.39 10.13 8.46
N GLY A 477 26.50 9.80 9.10
CA GLY A 477 27.11 10.62 10.15
C GLY A 477 27.61 11.96 9.62
N LEU A 478 28.25 11.98 8.46
CA LEU A 478 28.67 13.22 7.82
C LEU A 478 27.47 14.08 7.35
N ARG A 479 26.34 13.45 7.01
CA ARG A 479 25.07 14.14 6.70
C ARG A 479 24.46 14.77 7.97
N GLU A 480 24.42 14.04 9.07
CA GLU A 480 23.92 14.54 10.37
C GLU A 480 24.79 15.70 10.90
N GLN A 481 26.10 15.67 10.64
CA GLN A 481 27.03 16.77 10.96
C GLN A 481 26.90 17.98 10.02
N GLY A 482 26.05 17.93 8.98
CA GLY A 482 25.88 19.03 8.03
C GLY A 482 27.09 19.31 7.13
N ARG A 483 28.11 18.43 7.15
CA ARG A 483 29.32 18.54 6.30
C ARG A 483 29.07 18.10 4.86
N LEU A 484 28.05 17.28 4.63
CA LEU A 484 27.52 17.05 3.30
C LEU A 484 26.55 18.18 2.97
N GLY A 485 26.88 18.97 1.94
CA GLY A 485 26.03 20.05 1.47
C GLY A 485 24.60 19.57 1.17
N ARG A 486 23.64 20.51 1.19
CA ARG A 486 22.18 20.26 1.01
C ARG A 486 21.81 19.52 -0.30
N TYR A 487 22.77 19.35 -1.20
CA TYR A 487 22.64 18.69 -2.50
C TYR A 487 23.13 17.24 -2.52
N PHE A 488 23.77 16.75 -1.45
CA PHE A 488 24.32 15.40 -1.43
C PHE A 488 23.19 14.36 -1.38
N GLY A 489 23.08 13.54 -2.44
CA GLY A 489 22.00 12.56 -2.64
C GLY A 489 20.85 13.06 -3.52
N ARG A 490 20.87 14.31 -3.98
CA ARG A 490 19.98 14.75 -5.07
C ARG A 490 20.65 14.37 -6.39
N VAL A 491 19.99 13.52 -7.17
CA VAL A 491 20.42 13.23 -8.54
C VAL A 491 20.13 14.49 -9.37
N THR A 492 21.16 15.31 -9.58
CA THR A 492 21.06 16.55 -10.36
C THR A 492 21.10 16.21 -11.85
N ILE A 493 19.92 16.18 -12.46
CA ILE A 493 19.76 16.10 -13.91
C ILE A 493 20.37 17.37 -14.49
N HIS A 494 21.44 17.21 -15.28
CA HIS A 494 21.98 18.30 -16.07
C HIS A 494 21.23 18.31 -17.39
N ASP A 495 20.38 19.32 -17.59
CA ASP A 495 19.71 19.50 -18.87
C ASP A 495 20.74 19.72 -19.98
N GLN A 496 20.72 18.86 -21.00
CA GLN A 496 21.41 19.16 -22.26
C GLN A 496 20.77 20.39 -22.92
N PRO A 497 21.57 21.24 -23.60
CA PRO A 497 21.03 22.34 -24.40
C PRO A 497 20.01 21.80 -25.41
N GLN A 498 19.02 22.63 -25.77
CA GLN A 498 17.88 22.28 -26.64
C GLN A 498 18.33 21.60 -27.94
N SER A 499 18.43 20.26 -27.94
CA SER A 499 18.67 19.48 -29.14
C SER A 499 17.34 19.17 -29.81
N ASN A 500 17.32 19.28 -31.14
CA ASN A 500 16.13 19.09 -31.96
C ASN A 500 15.39 17.78 -31.63
N THR A 501 14.06 17.84 -31.52
CA THR A 501 13.17 16.69 -31.20
C THR A 501 13.46 15.46 -32.06
N ILE A 502 13.89 15.65 -33.31
CA ILE A 502 14.24 14.58 -34.26
C ILE A 502 15.51 13.83 -33.81
N GLN A 503 16.54 14.51 -33.30
CA GLN A 503 17.77 13.86 -32.83
C GLN A 503 17.50 13.01 -31.57
N LYS A 504 16.63 13.49 -30.68
CA LYS A 504 16.20 12.72 -29.49
C LYS A 504 15.44 11.46 -29.89
N ILE A 505 14.50 11.55 -30.84
CA ILE A 505 13.76 10.38 -31.34
C ILE A 505 14.70 9.39 -32.03
N MET A 506 15.66 9.87 -32.81
CA MET A 506 16.64 9.03 -33.49
C MET A 506 17.54 8.27 -32.50
N ALA A 507 18.02 8.95 -31.45
CA ALA A 507 18.82 8.31 -30.40
C ALA A 507 18.04 7.21 -29.65
N VAL A 508 16.75 7.43 -29.37
CA VAL A 508 15.88 6.42 -28.74
C VAL A 508 15.65 5.23 -29.69
N LYS A 509 15.38 5.49 -30.96
CA LYS A 509 15.16 4.44 -31.96
C LYS A 509 16.40 3.56 -32.13
N GLU A 510 17.58 4.17 -32.15
CA GLU A 510 18.84 3.42 -32.26
C GLU A 510 19.11 2.59 -31.00
N ALA A 511 18.89 3.15 -29.81
CA ALA A 511 19.02 2.41 -28.55
C ALA A 511 18.03 1.24 -28.45
N MET A 512 16.77 1.42 -28.84
CA MET A 512 15.79 0.33 -28.87
C MET A 512 16.19 -0.76 -29.86
N ARG A 513 16.71 -0.38 -31.03
CA ARG A 513 17.21 -1.34 -32.02
C ARG A 513 18.42 -2.13 -31.51
N GLU A 514 19.31 -1.50 -30.75
CA GLU A 514 20.44 -2.15 -30.11
C GLU A 514 19.99 -3.15 -29.03
N VAL A 515 19.03 -2.75 -28.19
CA VAL A 515 18.44 -3.63 -27.16
C VAL A 515 17.71 -4.80 -27.82
N GLU A 516 16.93 -4.56 -28.87
CA GLU A 516 16.24 -5.63 -29.61
C GLU A 516 17.24 -6.64 -30.18
N LYS A 517 18.32 -6.15 -30.81
CA LYS A 517 19.41 -6.99 -31.32
C LYS A 517 20.06 -7.80 -30.20
N TYR A 518 20.30 -7.19 -29.04
CA TYR A 518 20.87 -7.88 -27.88
C TYR A 518 19.92 -8.96 -27.34
N LEU A 519 18.63 -8.67 -27.25
CA LEU A 519 17.60 -9.60 -26.78
C LEU A 519 17.41 -10.76 -27.75
N GLN A 520 17.44 -10.49 -29.05
CA GLN A 520 17.45 -11.52 -30.09
C GLN A 520 18.68 -12.43 -29.96
N ASN A 521 19.88 -11.84 -29.79
CA ASN A 521 21.10 -12.62 -29.58
C ASN A 521 21.04 -13.47 -28.31
N LEU A 522 20.49 -12.94 -27.21
CA LEU A 522 20.26 -13.69 -25.97
C LEU A 522 19.26 -14.82 -26.17
N ASN A 523 18.14 -14.58 -26.85
CA ASN A 523 17.14 -15.59 -27.14
C ASN A 523 17.73 -16.72 -27.99
N VAL A 524 18.51 -16.38 -29.02
CA VAL A 524 19.25 -17.36 -29.84
C VAL A 524 20.25 -18.13 -28.99
N SER A 525 21.02 -17.46 -28.13
CA SER A 525 21.96 -18.10 -27.21
C SER A 525 21.26 -19.08 -26.26
N LEU A 526 20.13 -18.67 -25.68
CA LEU A 526 19.35 -19.48 -24.75
C LEU A 526 18.69 -20.68 -25.46
N LEU A 527 18.24 -20.51 -26.71
CA LEU A 527 17.77 -21.60 -27.56
C LEU A 527 18.90 -22.60 -27.88
N LYS A 528 20.13 -22.15 -28.13
CA LYS A 528 21.30 -23.02 -28.31
C LYS A 528 21.69 -23.74 -27.01
N ILE A 529 21.65 -23.07 -25.86
CA ILE A 529 21.87 -23.72 -24.56
C ILE A 529 20.78 -24.78 -24.31
N ARG A 530 19.53 -24.46 -24.67
CA ARG A 530 18.41 -25.40 -24.56
C ARG A 530 18.60 -26.62 -25.45
N THR A 531 19.15 -26.49 -26.66
CA THR A 531 19.44 -27.67 -27.51
C THR A 531 20.55 -28.54 -26.95
N ILE A 532 21.56 -27.93 -26.30
CA ILE A 532 22.62 -28.68 -25.61
C ILE A 532 22.06 -29.42 -24.39
N LEU A 533 21.10 -28.83 -23.66
CA LEU A 533 20.57 -29.36 -22.40
C LEU A 533 19.40 -30.38 -22.60
N LEU A 534 18.45 -30.10 -23.49
CA LEU A 534 17.29 -30.95 -23.77
C LEU A 534 17.52 -31.81 -25.01
N ALA A 535 18.35 -32.84 -24.90
CA ALA A 535 18.53 -33.87 -25.93
C ALA A 535 17.34 -34.87 -25.98
N GLY A 536 16.09 -34.42 -25.85
CA GLY A 536 14.94 -35.29 -25.52
C GLY A 536 13.61 -35.04 -26.22
N GLN A 537 13.57 -34.34 -27.36
CA GLN A 537 12.32 -34.19 -28.14
C GLN A 537 12.53 -34.73 -29.57
N PRO A 538 12.02 -35.94 -29.90
CA PRO A 538 12.13 -36.52 -31.23
C PRO A 538 10.93 -36.07 -32.05
N GLN A 539 11.06 -34.98 -32.79
CA GLN A 539 10.11 -34.66 -33.85
C GLN A 539 10.87 -34.38 -35.15
N ALA A 540 11.14 -35.50 -35.82
CA ALA A 540 11.29 -35.71 -37.27
C ALA A 540 12.26 -34.81 -38.07
N SER A 541 13.40 -35.40 -38.45
CA SER A 541 13.83 -35.63 -39.84
C SER A 541 15.35 -35.48 -40.04
N TRP A 542 15.89 -36.43 -40.81
CA TRP A 542 17.27 -36.62 -41.28
C TRP A 542 18.31 -37.18 -40.29
N LEU A 543 18.70 -38.43 -40.58
CA LEU A 543 19.65 -39.31 -39.89
C LEU A 543 21.01 -38.66 -39.57
N ILE A 544 21.46 -37.67 -40.35
CA ILE A 544 22.77 -37.06 -40.17
C ILE A 544 22.72 -35.90 -39.16
N THR A 545 21.57 -35.22 -38.97
CA THR A 545 21.42 -34.24 -37.87
C THR A 545 21.48 -34.92 -36.52
N GLU A 546 20.97 -36.14 -36.42
CA GLU A 546 20.94 -36.92 -35.19
C GLU A 546 22.34 -37.47 -34.84
N LEU A 547 23.09 -37.91 -35.85
CA LEU A 547 24.50 -38.30 -35.69
C LEU A 547 25.38 -37.12 -35.27
N VAL A 548 25.25 -35.96 -35.92
CA VAL A 548 26.01 -34.75 -35.56
C VAL A 548 25.61 -34.25 -34.15
N ARG A 549 24.33 -34.33 -33.78
CA ARG A 549 23.83 -33.91 -32.46
C ARG A 549 24.27 -34.86 -31.33
N SER A 550 24.26 -36.16 -31.56
CA SER A 550 24.78 -37.14 -30.60
C SER A 550 26.28 -36.98 -30.39
N LEU A 551 27.05 -36.65 -31.42
CA LEU A 551 28.49 -36.41 -31.29
C LEU A 551 28.78 -35.18 -30.42
N ILE A 552 28.08 -34.07 -30.67
CA ILE A 552 28.32 -32.82 -29.92
C ILE A 552 27.90 -32.96 -28.45
N THR A 553 26.76 -33.59 -28.18
CA THR A 553 26.27 -33.79 -26.80
C THR A 553 27.16 -34.74 -26.01
N THR A 554 27.68 -35.81 -26.63
CA THR A 554 28.63 -36.73 -25.99
C THR A 554 29.99 -36.08 -25.76
N GLU A 555 30.51 -35.29 -26.70
CA GLU A 555 31.74 -34.51 -26.51
C GLU A 555 31.61 -33.51 -25.36
N VAL A 556 30.51 -32.75 -25.31
CA VAL A 556 30.25 -31.79 -24.22
C VAL A 556 30.08 -32.51 -22.88
N ALA A 557 29.36 -33.63 -22.85
CA ALA A 557 29.19 -34.44 -21.64
C ALA A 557 30.53 -35.03 -21.15
N LEU A 558 31.40 -35.50 -22.06
CA LEU A 558 32.74 -35.97 -21.72
C LEU A 558 33.62 -34.84 -21.19
N VAL A 559 33.58 -33.65 -21.80
CA VAL A 559 34.29 -32.47 -21.28
C VAL A 559 33.76 -32.06 -19.90
N LEU A 560 32.45 -32.15 -19.67
CA LEU A 560 31.85 -31.90 -18.35
C LEU A 560 32.28 -32.96 -17.32
N LEU A 561 32.37 -34.23 -17.70
CA LEU A 561 32.86 -35.30 -16.82
C LEU A 561 34.36 -35.14 -16.52
N MET A 562 35.18 -34.80 -17.52
CA MET A 562 36.60 -34.55 -17.34
C MET A 562 36.86 -33.31 -16.48
N SER A 563 36.11 -32.22 -16.70
CA SER A 563 36.20 -31.02 -15.86
C SER A 563 35.72 -31.28 -14.43
N SER A 564 34.69 -32.11 -14.25
CA SER A 564 34.25 -32.58 -12.93
C SER A 564 35.33 -33.42 -12.22
N ALA A 565 35.97 -34.36 -12.91
CA ALA A 565 37.07 -35.15 -12.37
C ALA A 565 38.27 -34.26 -11.96
N ILE A 566 38.61 -33.26 -12.77
CA ILE A 566 39.66 -32.27 -12.44
C ILE A 566 39.28 -31.45 -11.20
N LEU A 567 38.02 -31.01 -11.07
CA LEU A 567 37.54 -30.30 -9.88
C LEU A 567 37.59 -31.14 -8.60
N LEU A 568 37.46 -32.47 -8.73
CA LEU A 568 37.49 -33.39 -7.60
C LEU A 568 38.93 -33.69 -7.15
N VAL A 569 39.90 -33.72 -8.07
CA VAL A 569 41.32 -33.99 -7.80
C VAL A 569 42.07 -32.72 -7.38
N VAL A 570 41.76 -31.58 -8.00
CA VAL A 570 42.47 -30.31 -7.77
C VAL A 570 41.66 -29.44 -6.81
N PRO A 571 42.23 -29.03 -5.66
CA PRO A 571 41.54 -28.12 -4.75
C PRO A 571 41.09 -26.84 -5.47
N PHE A 572 39.83 -26.45 -5.26
CA PHE A 572 39.19 -25.31 -5.93
C PHE A 572 40.02 -24.02 -5.93
N LYS A 573 40.86 -23.81 -4.90
CA LYS A 573 41.76 -22.65 -4.80
C LYS A 573 42.72 -22.51 -5.97
N PHE A 574 43.29 -23.62 -6.44
CA PHE A 574 44.25 -23.60 -7.55
C PHE A 574 43.56 -23.33 -8.88
N ILE A 575 42.35 -23.88 -9.05
CA ILE A 575 41.51 -23.61 -10.23
C ILE A 575 41.12 -22.13 -10.27
N LEU A 576 40.68 -21.57 -9.14
CA LEU A 576 40.30 -20.17 -9.04
C LEU A 576 41.50 -19.23 -9.26
N ALA A 577 42.66 -19.54 -8.68
CA ALA A 577 43.91 -18.84 -8.90
C ALA A 577 44.32 -18.84 -10.38
N PHE A 578 44.27 -20.00 -11.03
CA PHE A 578 44.57 -20.14 -12.45
C PHE A 578 43.61 -19.32 -13.32
N LEU A 579 42.31 -19.34 -13.00
CA LEU A 579 41.29 -18.59 -13.73
C LEU A 579 41.48 -17.07 -13.59
N VAL A 580 41.78 -16.59 -12.37
CA VAL A 580 42.11 -15.18 -12.15
C VAL A 580 43.37 -14.80 -12.94
N PHE A 581 44.41 -15.64 -12.92
CA PHE A 581 45.60 -15.37 -13.72
C PHE A 581 45.31 -15.30 -15.22
N ASP A 582 44.51 -16.23 -15.74
CA ASP A 582 44.17 -16.31 -17.16
C ASP A 582 43.41 -15.07 -17.64
N ILE A 583 42.40 -14.62 -16.87
CA ILE A 583 41.62 -13.41 -17.19
C ILE A 583 42.51 -12.17 -17.28
N PHE A 584 43.43 -11.99 -16.34
CA PHE A 584 44.30 -10.80 -16.29
C PHE A 584 45.46 -10.89 -17.27
N THR A 585 45.93 -12.09 -17.62
CA THR A 585 47.07 -12.24 -18.53
C THR A 585 46.70 -12.46 -19.99
N GLY A 586 45.42 -12.63 -20.30
CA GLY A 586 44.94 -12.85 -21.66
C GLY A 586 45.12 -11.66 -22.61
N GLU A 587 45.23 -10.44 -22.09
CA GLU A 587 45.46 -9.21 -22.88
C GLU A 587 46.95 -8.88 -23.10
N LEU A 588 47.88 -9.60 -22.45
CA LEU A 588 49.31 -9.38 -22.62
C LEU A 588 49.75 -9.76 -24.04
N GLU A 589 50.62 -8.95 -24.64
CA GLU A 589 50.98 -9.07 -26.07
C GLU A 589 51.47 -10.47 -26.48
N PHE A 590 52.20 -11.16 -25.59
CA PHE A 590 52.71 -12.51 -25.84
C PHE A 590 51.61 -13.59 -25.90
N ARG A 591 50.52 -13.43 -25.13
CA ARG A 591 49.44 -14.41 -25.01
C ARG A 591 48.19 -14.04 -25.80
N ARG A 592 48.03 -12.76 -26.15
CA ARG A 592 46.87 -12.23 -26.86
C ARG A 592 46.60 -12.96 -28.17
N GLN A 593 47.64 -13.31 -28.93
CA GLN A 593 47.49 -14.08 -30.17
C GLN A 593 46.96 -15.50 -29.92
N MET A 594 47.42 -16.16 -28.86
CA MET A 594 46.97 -17.50 -28.49
C MET A 594 45.51 -17.48 -28.00
N VAL A 595 45.17 -16.51 -27.15
CA VAL A 595 43.80 -16.32 -26.64
C VAL A 595 42.84 -15.97 -27.76
N MET A 596 43.23 -15.10 -28.70
CA MET A 596 42.41 -14.81 -29.87
C MET A 596 42.16 -16.07 -30.71
N ARG A 597 43.19 -16.88 -31.01
CA ARG A 597 43.03 -18.15 -31.75
C ARG A 597 42.12 -19.14 -31.02
N PHE A 598 42.21 -19.20 -29.69
CA PHE A 598 41.34 -20.06 -28.89
C PHE A 598 39.89 -19.56 -28.90
N MET A 599 39.67 -18.25 -28.75
CA MET A 599 38.35 -17.65 -28.80
C MET A 599 37.70 -17.76 -30.19
N THR A 600 38.47 -17.69 -31.27
CA THR A 600 37.95 -17.95 -32.62
C THR A 600 37.50 -19.39 -32.79
N LEU A 601 38.26 -20.37 -32.27
CA LEU A 601 37.85 -21.78 -32.30
C LEU A 601 36.57 -22.03 -31.48
N LEU A 602 36.48 -21.44 -30.29
CA LEU A 602 35.26 -21.52 -29.46
C LEU A 602 34.07 -20.88 -30.17
N LYS A 603 34.28 -19.75 -30.83
CA LYS A 603 33.24 -19.06 -31.58
C LYS A 603 32.79 -19.87 -32.79
N GLU A 604 33.70 -20.44 -33.56
CA GLU A 604 33.40 -21.34 -34.68
C GLU A 604 32.59 -22.56 -34.21
N ARG A 605 32.97 -23.15 -33.06
CA ARG A 605 32.22 -24.26 -32.45
C ARG A 605 30.85 -23.84 -31.94
N TRP A 606 30.73 -22.64 -31.37
CA TRP A 606 29.44 -22.07 -30.92
C TRP A 606 28.49 -21.76 -32.08
N ASP A 607 29.04 -21.24 -33.17
CA ASP A 607 28.28 -20.92 -34.39
C ASP A 607 27.78 -22.20 -35.09
N ALA A 608 28.55 -23.29 -34.99
CA ALA A 608 28.15 -24.62 -35.49
C ALA A 608 27.00 -25.29 -34.71
N VAL A 609 26.66 -24.83 -33.49
CA VAL A 609 25.53 -25.38 -32.72
C VAL A 609 24.21 -24.86 -33.29
N PRO A 610 23.29 -25.74 -33.74
CA PRO A 610 21.98 -25.31 -34.24
C PRO A 610 21.06 -24.84 -33.11
N ALA A 611 20.34 -23.74 -33.32
CA ALA A 611 19.30 -23.27 -32.41
C ALA A 611 18.04 -24.14 -32.53
N ALA A 612 17.31 -24.31 -31.42
CA ALA A 612 16.05 -25.07 -31.44
C ALA A 612 15.04 -24.40 -32.39
N PRO A 613 14.33 -25.17 -33.25
CA PRO A 613 13.28 -24.61 -34.07
C PRO A 613 12.15 -24.10 -33.18
N VAL A 614 11.78 -22.82 -33.35
CA VAL A 614 10.67 -22.19 -32.63
C VAL A 614 9.48 -22.13 -33.58
N VAL A 615 8.45 -22.94 -33.29
CA VAL A 615 7.16 -22.84 -33.99
C VAL A 615 6.34 -21.78 -33.26
N VAL A 616 6.13 -20.64 -33.90
CA VAL A 616 5.24 -19.60 -33.40
C VAL A 616 3.82 -20.05 -33.71
N LEU A 617 3.13 -20.63 -32.73
CA LEU A 617 1.73 -20.96 -32.88
C LEU A 617 0.91 -19.66 -32.97
N PRO A 618 -0.07 -19.58 -33.89
CA PRO A 618 -0.96 -18.43 -33.97
C PRO A 618 -1.72 -18.30 -32.64
N TYR A 619 -1.97 -17.05 -32.24
CA TYR A 619 -2.72 -16.74 -31.02
C TYR A 619 -4.12 -17.36 -31.11
N GLU A 620 -4.39 -18.35 -30.27
CA GLU A 620 -5.67 -19.06 -30.24
C GLU A 620 -6.64 -18.25 -29.37
N GLY A 621 -7.43 -17.39 -30.02
CA GLY A 621 -8.47 -16.60 -29.36
C GLY A 621 -9.58 -17.50 -28.80
N ASP A 622 -10.19 -17.10 -27.67
CA ASP A 622 -11.17 -17.88 -26.91
C ASP A 622 -12.38 -18.41 -27.74
N GLU A 623 -12.64 -17.86 -28.92
CA GLU A 623 -13.67 -18.35 -29.86
C GLU A 623 -13.35 -19.73 -30.49
N THR A 624 -12.09 -20.14 -30.52
CA THR A 624 -11.70 -21.45 -31.11
C THR A 624 -11.82 -22.62 -30.11
N ARG A 625 -11.79 -22.33 -28.80
CA ARG A 625 -12.06 -23.33 -27.74
C ARG A 625 -13.51 -23.79 -27.71
N THR A 626 -14.45 -22.90 -28.01
CA THR A 626 -15.88 -23.25 -28.08
C THR A 626 -16.19 -24.09 -29.33
N LEU A 627 -15.53 -23.80 -30.47
CA LEU A 627 -15.66 -24.58 -31.70
C LEU A 627 -15.05 -25.99 -31.62
N SER A 628 -13.92 -26.14 -30.92
CA SER A 628 -13.28 -27.44 -30.70
C SER A 628 -14.08 -28.31 -29.72
N GLN A 629 -14.59 -27.73 -28.63
CA GLN A 629 -15.52 -28.45 -27.73
C GLN A 629 -16.83 -28.85 -28.43
N THR A 630 -17.38 -28.00 -29.31
CA THR A 630 -18.60 -28.34 -30.07
C THR A 630 -18.35 -29.46 -31.09
N ARG A 631 -17.14 -29.59 -31.63
CA ARG A 631 -16.77 -30.71 -32.52
C ARG A 631 -16.58 -32.02 -31.76
N GLU A 632 -15.91 -32.01 -30.61
CA GLU A 632 -15.77 -33.22 -29.79
C GLU A 632 -17.12 -33.78 -29.28
N ILE A 633 -18.08 -32.90 -28.96
CA ILE A 633 -19.43 -33.32 -28.54
C ILE A 633 -20.19 -33.99 -29.70
N ASN A 634 -19.97 -33.55 -30.95
CA ASN A 634 -20.63 -34.13 -32.12
C ASN A 634 -20.03 -35.47 -32.58
N ASP A 635 -18.74 -35.71 -32.35
CA ASP A 635 -18.10 -36.98 -32.72
C ASP A 635 -18.42 -38.13 -31.74
N ILE A 636 -18.83 -37.81 -30.50
CA ILE A 636 -19.30 -38.80 -29.52
C ILE A 636 -20.75 -39.26 -29.83
N ALA A 637 -21.51 -38.52 -30.66
CA ALA A 637 -22.95 -38.74 -30.86
C ALA A 637 -23.35 -39.60 -32.09
N LYS A 638 -22.42 -40.31 -32.75
CA LYS A 638 -22.77 -41.24 -33.86
C LYS A 638 -22.74 -42.71 -33.41
N PRO A 639 -23.86 -43.46 -33.46
CA PRO A 639 -23.86 -44.89 -33.17
C PRO A 639 -23.36 -45.71 -34.37
N HIS A 640 -22.47 -46.66 -34.08
CA HIS A 640 -22.03 -47.71 -35.00
C HIS A 640 -23.21 -48.55 -35.51
N SER A 641 -23.29 -48.74 -36.84
CA SER A 641 -24.03 -49.86 -37.44
C SER A 641 -23.08 -50.71 -38.29
N ILE A 642 -23.21 -52.02 -38.12
CA ILE A 642 -22.39 -53.11 -38.66
C ILE A 642 -23.17 -53.77 -39.81
N GLN A 643 -22.46 -54.19 -40.87
CA GLN A 643 -22.70 -55.30 -41.84
C GLN A 643 -22.36 -54.83 -43.27
N SER A 644 -21.84 -55.61 -44.22
CA SER A 644 -21.19 -56.94 -44.31
C SER A 644 -20.96 -57.21 -45.81
N ASN A 645 -19.83 -57.83 -46.20
CA ASN A 645 -19.60 -58.59 -47.45
C ASN A 645 -19.74 -57.83 -48.81
N SER A 646 -19.11 -58.17 -49.94
CA SER A 646 -18.30 -59.31 -50.39
C SER A 646 -17.64 -58.95 -51.74
N LYS A 647 -16.47 -59.56 -52.01
CA LYS A 647 -15.87 -59.92 -53.32
C LYS A 647 -16.57 -59.46 -54.61
N SER A 648 -15.82 -58.74 -55.46
CA SER A 648 -15.19 -59.28 -56.69
C SER A 648 -14.10 -58.32 -57.16
#